data_AF-A0A954MWE2-F1
#
_entry.id   AF-A0A954MWE2-F1
#
_cell.length_a   1.000
_cell.length_b   1.000
_cell.length_c   1.000
_cell.angle_alpha   90.00
_cell.angle_beta   90.00
_cell.angle_gamma   90.00
#
_symmetry.space_group_name_H-M   'P 1'
#
loop_
_entity.id
_entity.type
_entity.pdbx_description
1 polymer ?
#
loop_
_entity_poly.entity_id
_entity_poly.type
_entity_poly.pdbx_seq_one_letter_code
_entity_poly.pdbx_strand_id
1 'polypeptide(L)'
;MSSGSHYRTSPPEAQGLYHPNQEHDSCGVGFIVNIKGEKSHQLVLDSLQILFRLTHRGACGCEENTGDGSGIVVQVPHKFLLKKCKELGIKLPEKAGEYGAGLVFMPQDLNERKQVKELFEKVVVEEGLTFLGWRELKRDNSALGATARRQEPHIEQIFIGEGPKGQTPETLELRLYVVRKRMEQLISTSDLKQKNYFYMPSLSAKTMVYKGLLLPSQILGYYSDLEDPDFESAIAMVHQRFSTNTFPAWDLAHPFRCIAHNGEINTVRGNQNWMRARETLFESPLFGDDIKKLSPIIPDGMSDSASFDCALELLHFTGRSLPHAVMMMIPAAWHGHESMPDEEKAFYEYHACLMEPWDGPASIGFTDGTVIGAVLDRNGLRPSRYTVTKDGFVIMASETGVLPVDPENVLEKGRLQPGRMFLVDTAEGRIIADEEIKSGFAKRNPYRKWLDEQQMRLDSLPEAEGIPLDMEHLRTHQRVFGYTLEDLKILLGPMAASGLEPIGSMGNDTPLAVLSARPQLLYSYFKQLFAQVTNPPLDAIREEIVTSLVTTIGGEEDLFDETPAHCHQLRLEQPILTNGDLAKIRKLDQGKLRACTISTLFEVSKDGSGLKAAMDRIRAEASAAIKNGYSILILSDRGVSKDLAPIPALLACSGVHQHLIREGTRTQCGLLVESGEPREVHHFALLFGYGAGGVNPYLAYETLAEICEMGVV
;
A
#
# COMPACT_ATOMS: atom_id res chain seq x y z
N MET A 1 44.99 -11.34 -13.25
CA MET A 1 43.78 -12.16 -13.08
C MET A 1 42.67 -11.21 -12.66
N SER A 2 41.68 -11.05 -13.54
CA SER A 2 40.66 -9.99 -13.52
C SER A 2 39.56 -10.32 -12.50
N SER A 3 39.47 -9.54 -11.42
CA SER A 3 38.31 -9.49 -10.54
C SER A 3 37.27 -8.54 -11.16
N GLY A 4 36.37 -9.07 -11.98
CA GLY A 4 35.19 -8.35 -12.42
C GLY A 4 34.23 -8.19 -11.26
N SER A 5 34.19 -7.03 -10.64
CA SER A 5 33.16 -6.66 -9.66
C SER A 5 31.91 -6.23 -10.42
N HIS A 6 30.90 -7.10 -10.43
CA HIS A 6 29.54 -6.75 -10.84
C HIS A 6 28.93 -5.80 -9.81
N TYR A 7 29.07 -4.49 -9.99
CA TYR A 7 28.37 -3.50 -9.16
C TYR A 7 26.96 -3.26 -9.72
N ARG A 8 25.95 -3.50 -8.87
CA ARG A 8 24.53 -3.52 -9.21
C ARG A 8 23.92 -2.11 -9.15
N THR A 9 22.98 -1.83 -10.06
CA THR A 9 22.18 -0.59 -10.17
C THR A 9 20.88 -0.66 -9.36
N SER A 10 20.75 -1.72 -8.54
CA SER A 10 19.64 -1.99 -7.64
C SER A 10 20.24 -2.22 -6.25
N PRO A 11 19.47 -2.05 -5.17
CA PRO A 11 19.91 -2.48 -3.84
C PRO A 11 20.48 -3.90 -3.87
N PRO A 12 21.49 -4.23 -3.05
CA PRO A 12 22.09 -5.56 -3.04
C PRO A 12 21.01 -6.64 -2.85
N GLU A 13 21.22 -7.85 -3.35
CA GLU A 13 20.31 -8.94 -2.98
C GLU A 13 20.38 -9.16 -1.46
N ALA A 14 19.34 -9.74 -0.88
CA ALA A 14 19.31 -10.06 0.54
C ALA A 14 20.61 -10.79 0.94
N GLN A 15 21.38 -10.18 1.85
CA GLN A 15 22.68 -10.69 2.29
C GLN A 15 22.86 -10.44 3.79
N GLY A 16 23.18 -11.50 4.53
CA GLY A 16 23.25 -11.42 6.00
C GLY A 16 21.90 -10.98 6.58
N LEU A 17 21.92 -9.87 7.33
CA LEU A 17 20.71 -9.26 7.93
C LEU A 17 20.04 -8.21 7.04
N TYR A 18 20.66 -7.82 5.92
CA TYR A 18 20.09 -6.83 5.02
C TYR A 18 19.07 -7.47 4.08
N HIS A 19 17.89 -6.85 3.96
CA HIS A 19 16.85 -7.22 3.01
C HIS A 19 16.33 -5.96 2.29
N PRO A 20 16.32 -5.89 0.94
CA PRO A 20 15.89 -4.70 0.18
C PRO A 20 14.50 -4.17 0.54
N ASN A 21 13.58 -5.08 0.87
CA ASN A 21 12.21 -4.73 1.29
C ASN A 21 12.12 -3.98 2.64
N GLN A 22 13.24 -3.65 3.28
CA GLN A 22 13.33 -2.85 4.51
C GLN A 22 13.86 -1.44 4.22
N GLU A 23 13.60 -0.91 3.02
CA GLU A 23 13.96 0.44 2.62
C GLU A 23 12.93 1.46 3.10
N HIS A 24 13.41 2.53 3.74
CA HIS A 24 12.60 3.57 4.39
C HIS A 24 13.13 4.97 4.06
N ASP A 25 12.24 5.95 3.96
CA ASP A 25 12.57 7.33 3.57
C ASP A 25 11.88 8.39 4.46
N SER A 26 12.38 9.63 4.50
CA SER A 26 11.78 10.72 5.31
C SER A 26 12.13 12.13 4.82
N CYS A 27 11.18 12.88 4.30
CA CYS A 27 11.53 13.83 3.24
C CYS A 27 11.10 15.29 3.47
N GLY A 28 11.36 16.15 2.48
CA GLY A 28 10.69 17.44 2.32
C GLY A 28 9.75 17.39 1.12
N VAL A 29 8.48 17.75 1.31
CA VAL A 29 7.49 17.86 0.22
C VAL A 29 6.92 19.28 0.16
N GLY A 30 6.63 19.76 -1.04
CA GLY A 30 5.89 21.00 -1.22
C GLY A 30 5.30 21.14 -2.62
N PHE A 31 4.29 21.99 -2.74
CA PHE A 31 3.70 22.36 -4.02
C PHE A 31 3.28 23.82 -4.05
N ILE A 32 3.18 24.35 -5.26
CA ILE A 32 2.58 25.64 -5.56
C ILE A 32 1.55 25.46 -6.69
N VAL A 33 0.43 26.15 -6.56
CA VAL A 33 -0.63 26.15 -7.58
C VAL A 33 -1.23 27.53 -7.72
N ASN A 34 -1.51 27.94 -8.96
CA ASN A 34 -2.40 29.06 -9.23
C ASN A 34 -3.83 28.54 -9.26
N ILE A 35 -4.69 29.03 -8.35
CA ILE A 35 -6.05 28.55 -8.15
C ILE A 35 -6.88 28.62 -9.45
N LYS A 36 -6.64 29.62 -10.31
CA LYS A 36 -7.37 29.84 -11.56
C LYS A 36 -6.80 29.07 -12.76
N GLY A 37 -5.78 28.24 -12.55
CA GLY A 37 -5.16 27.45 -13.61
C GLY A 37 -4.29 28.29 -14.55
N GLU A 38 -3.89 29.51 -14.15
CA GLU A 38 -3.01 30.35 -14.96
C GLU A 38 -1.59 29.79 -14.95
N LYS A 39 -1.09 29.42 -16.13
CA LYS A 39 0.24 28.84 -16.28
C LYS A 39 1.30 29.93 -16.34
N SER A 40 2.39 29.75 -15.62
CA SER A 40 3.55 30.64 -15.73
C SER A 40 4.85 29.88 -15.50
N HIS A 41 5.94 30.40 -16.08
CA HIS A 41 7.28 29.91 -15.80
C HIS A 41 7.74 30.30 -14.38
N GLN A 42 7.30 31.46 -13.88
CA GLN A 42 7.61 31.90 -12.52
C GLN A 42 7.13 30.90 -11.48
N LEU A 43 5.94 30.32 -11.65
CA LEU A 43 5.44 29.25 -10.77
C LEU A 43 6.38 28.04 -10.73
N VAL A 44 6.96 27.66 -11.86
CA VAL A 44 7.95 26.57 -11.94
C VAL A 44 9.21 26.94 -11.15
N LEU A 45 9.75 28.14 -11.36
CA LEU A 45 10.91 28.64 -10.62
C LEU A 45 10.65 28.74 -9.11
N ASP A 46 9.47 29.20 -8.71
CA ASP A 46 9.04 29.29 -7.31
C ASP A 46 8.96 27.90 -6.68
N SER A 47 8.45 26.90 -7.42
CA SER A 47 8.44 25.52 -6.94
C SER A 47 9.86 24.96 -6.70
N LEU A 48 10.81 25.27 -7.58
CA LEU A 48 12.22 24.90 -7.40
C LEU A 48 12.85 25.66 -6.21
N GLN A 49 12.45 26.92 -5.99
CA GLN A 49 12.87 27.67 -4.81
C GLN A 49 12.34 27.04 -3.51
N ILE A 50 11.10 26.49 -3.49
CA ILE A 50 10.59 25.67 -2.38
C ILE A 50 11.52 24.49 -2.15
N LEU A 51 11.84 23.73 -3.22
CA LEU A 51 12.73 22.58 -3.16
C LEU A 51 14.10 22.95 -2.56
N PHE A 52 14.69 24.06 -2.99
CA PHE A 52 15.98 24.53 -2.46
C PHE A 52 15.90 24.88 -0.96
N ARG A 53 14.79 25.45 -0.48
CA ARG A 53 14.62 25.77 0.94
C ARG A 53 14.28 24.56 1.81
N LEU A 54 14.02 23.40 1.20
CA LEU A 54 13.83 22.14 1.91
C LEU A 54 15.13 21.33 2.02
N THR A 55 16.25 21.84 1.50
CA THR A 55 17.56 21.13 1.47
C THR A 55 17.99 20.59 2.84
N HIS A 56 17.72 21.33 3.93
CA HIS A 56 18.05 20.92 5.29
C HIS A 56 17.27 19.70 5.81
N ARG A 57 16.22 19.26 5.09
CA ARG A 57 15.46 18.04 5.39
C ARG A 57 15.96 16.82 4.61
N GLY A 58 16.87 16.99 3.66
CA GLY A 58 17.49 15.86 2.97
C GLY A 58 18.86 15.50 3.52
N ALA A 59 19.35 14.33 3.14
CA ALA A 59 20.72 13.90 3.33
C ALA A 59 21.49 14.07 2.03
N CYS A 60 22.80 14.26 2.16
CA CYS A 60 23.73 13.90 1.12
C CYS A 60 24.17 12.46 1.35
N GLY A 61 24.38 11.72 0.27
CA GLY A 61 24.97 10.39 0.31
C GLY A 61 26.44 10.43 0.76
N CYS A 62 27.21 9.39 0.44
CA CYS A 62 28.63 9.33 0.83
C CYS A 62 29.53 10.41 0.19
N GLU A 63 29.03 11.13 -0.82
CA GLU A 63 29.69 12.23 -1.51
C GLU A 63 28.86 13.50 -1.31
N GLU A 64 29.49 14.65 -1.03
CA GLU A 64 28.80 15.93 -0.78
C GLU A 64 27.89 16.36 -1.95
N ASN A 65 28.21 15.94 -3.18
CA ASN A 65 27.48 16.26 -4.40
C ASN A 65 26.57 15.13 -4.92
N THR A 66 26.30 14.12 -4.09
CA THR A 66 25.30 13.07 -4.35
C THR A 66 24.16 13.21 -3.35
N GLY A 67 22.94 13.55 -3.81
CA GLY A 67 21.73 13.54 -2.98
C GLY A 67 20.97 12.22 -3.08
N ASP A 68 20.04 11.96 -2.16
CA ASP A 68 19.23 10.71 -2.20
C ASP A 68 18.09 10.74 -3.23
N GLY A 69 17.86 11.91 -3.84
CA GLY A 69 16.91 12.11 -4.92
C GLY A 69 16.13 13.40 -4.79
N SER A 70 15.90 14.08 -5.91
CA SER A 70 14.99 15.22 -5.98
C SER A 70 14.30 15.29 -7.32
N GLY A 71 13.17 15.98 -7.35
CA GLY A 71 12.37 16.10 -8.56
C GLY A 71 11.22 17.09 -8.45
N ILE A 72 10.57 17.27 -9.59
CA ILE A 72 9.41 18.11 -9.80
C ILE A 72 8.41 17.37 -10.70
N VAL A 73 7.13 17.45 -10.37
CA VAL A 73 6.03 17.13 -11.28
C VAL A 73 5.33 18.43 -11.66
N VAL A 74 5.08 18.60 -12.95
CA VAL A 74 4.40 19.74 -13.56
C VAL A 74 3.30 19.27 -14.49
N GLN A 75 2.42 20.17 -14.91
CA GLN A 75 1.58 19.93 -16.08
C GLN A 75 2.45 19.83 -17.34
N VAL A 76 1.99 19.10 -18.36
CA VAL A 76 2.66 19.04 -19.67
C VAL A 76 2.90 20.47 -20.19
N PRO A 77 4.17 20.90 -20.37
CA PRO A 77 4.53 22.26 -20.77
C PRO A 77 4.36 22.40 -22.29
N HIS A 78 3.11 22.42 -22.74
CA HIS A 78 2.72 22.27 -24.14
C HIS A 78 3.41 23.26 -25.09
N LYS A 79 3.46 24.54 -24.72
CA LYS A 79 4.08 25.62 -25.51
C LYS A 79 5.57 25.34 -25.77
N PHE A 80 6.30 24.95 -24.73
CA PHE A 80 7.69 24.53 -24.81
C PHE A 80 7.88 23.29 -25.71
N LEU A 81 7.05 22.25 -25.51
CA LEU A 81 7.17 21.01 -26.27
C LEU A 81 6.86 21.19 -27.76
N LEU A 82 5.83 21.98 -28.11
CA LEU A 82 5.53 22.33 -29.50
C LEU A 82 6.75 22.95 -30.20
N LYS A 83 7.38 23.93 -29.53
CA LYS A 83 8.58 24.62 -30.03
C LYS A 83 9.74 23.64 -30.24
N LYS A 84 10.11 22.87 -29.22
CA LYS A 84 11.27 21.94 -29.30
C LYS A 84 11.04 20.78 -30.26
N CYS A 85 9.82 20.23 -30.32
CA CYS A 85 9.51 19.14 -31.24
C CYS A 85 9.51 19.60 -32.70
N LYS A 86 9.01 20.81 -32.97
CA LYS A 86 9.08 21.42 -34.31
C LYS A 86 10.53 21.60 -34.79
N GLU A 87 11.44 22.01 -33.91
CA GLU A 87 12.89 22.12 -34.22
C GLU A 87 13.50 20.75 -34.60
N LEU A 88 12.96 19.65 -34.08
CA LEU A 88 13.41 18.28 -34.33
C LEU A 88 12.63 17.56 -35.46
N GLY A 89 11.67 18.23 -36.09
CA GLY A 89 10.81 17.63 -37.12
C GLY A 89 9.73 16.68 -36.59
N ILE A 90 9.50 16.65 -35.27
CA ILE A 90 8.44 15.89 -34.62
C ILE A 90 7.16 16.71 -34.67
N LYS A 91 6.11 16.18 -35.30
CA LYS A 91 4.80 16.85 -35.40
C LYS A 91 3.93 16.46 -34.21
N LEU A 92 3.78 17.39 -33.27
CA LEU A 92 2.82 17.26 -32.18
C LEU A 92 1.46 17.88 -32.58
N PRO A 93 0.33 17.40 -32.03
CA PRO A 93 -0.95 18.09 -32.13
C PRO A 93 -0.88 19.51 -31.57
N GLU A 94 -1.67 20.43 -32.15
CA GLU A 94 -1.70 21.85 -31.78
C GLU A 94 -2.38 22.13 -30.43
N LYS A 95 -3.15 21.18 -29.90
CA LYS A 95 -3.82 21.32 -28.60
C LYS A 95 -3.16 20.44 -27.55
N ALA A 96 -3.05 20.98 -26.34
CA ALA A 96 -2.69 20.20 -25.16
C ALA A 96 -3.73 19.10 -24.91
N GLY A 97 -3.29 17.93 -24.45
CA GLY A 97 -4.16 16.79 -24.14
C GLY A 97 -4.40 15.82 -25.31
N GLU A 98 -4.08 16.19 -26.56
CA GLU A 98 -4.22 15.32 -27.74
C GLU A 98 -2.95 14.44 -27.99
N TYR A 99 -1.95 14.50 -27.10
CA TYR A 99 -0.78 13.63 -27.10
C TYR A 99 -0.28 13.37 -25.68
N GLY A 100 0.27 12.18 -25.46
CA GLY A 100 1.05 11.81 -24.29
C GLY A 100 2.52 12.17 -24.46
N ALA A 101 3.12 12.62 -23.36
CA ALA A 101 4.55 12.82 -23.22
C ALA A 101 5.07 12.14 -21.95
N GLY A 102 6.31 11.67 -21.99
CA GLY A 102 6.91 11.01 -20.84
C GLY A 102 8.42 11.00 -20.92
N LEU A 103 9.08 11.06 -19.76
CA LEU A 103 10.50 10.73 -19.68
C LEU A 103 10.62 9.20 -19.61
N VAL A 104 11.62 8.67 -20.29
CA VAL A 104 11.95 7.25 -20.26
C VAL A 104 13.42 7.11 -19.89
N PHE A 105 13.67 6.49 -18.75
CA PHE A 105 14.99 6.05 -18.33
C PHE A 105 15.29 4.73 -19.05
N MET A 106 16.48 4.62 -19.63
CA MET A 106 16.87 3.51 -20.49
C MET A 106 18.31 3.07 -20.20
N PRO A 107 18.67 1.84 -20.62
CA PRO A 107 20.04 1.37 -20.65
C PRO A 107 21.03 2.38 -21.23
N GLN A 108 22.21 2.45 -20.63
CA GLN A 108 23.33 3.23 -21.15
C GLN A 108 23.87 2.61 -22.44
N ASP A 109 23.88 1.27 -22.54
CA ASP A 109 24.31 0.55 -23.73
C ASP A 109 23.43 0.90 -24.95
N LEU A 110 24.07 1.25 -26.06
CA LEU A 110 23.39 1.73 -27.27
C LEU A 110 22.51 0.65 -27.92
N ASN A 111 22.93 -0.62 -27.88
CA ASN A 111 22.18 -1.71 -28.51
C ASN A 111 20.95 -2.06 -27.66
N GLU A 112 21.11 -2.19 -26.35
CA GLU A 112 19.99 -2.43 -25.43
C GLU A 112 19.00 -1.26 -25.47
N ARG A 113 19.48 -0.02 -25.51
CA ARG A 113 18.64 1.17 -25.70
C ARG A 113 17.84 1.12 -26.99
N LYS A 114 18.47 0.73 -28.11
CA LYS A 114 17.78 0.60 -29.40
C LYS A 114 16.66 -0.45 -29.32
N GLN A 115 16.93 -1.58 -28.67
CA GLN A 115 15.92 -2.63 -28.45
C GLN A 115 14.74 -2.12 -27.62
N VAL A 116 15.00 -1.35 -26.55
CA VAL A 116 13.93 -0.71 -25.74
C VAL A 116 13.08 0.22 -26.62
N LYS A 117 13.70 1.07 -27.45
CA LYS A 117 12.99 2.00 -28.33
C LYS A 117 12.13 1.28 -29.38
N GLU A 118 12.70 0.29 -30.07
CA GLU A 118 11.98 -0.52 -31.06
C GLU A 118 10.79 -1.26 -30.44
N LEU A 119 10.97 -1.81 -29.23
CA LEU A 119 9.90 -2.44 -28.48
C LEU A 119 8.79 -1.44 -28.10
N PHE A 120 9.18 -0.25 -27.65
CA PHE A 120 8.25 0.81 -27.28
C PHE A 120 7.38 1.22 -28.47
N GLU A 121 8.01 1.51 -29.61
CA GLU A 121 7.32 1.89 -30.85
C GLU A 121 6.32 0.82 -31.29
N LYS A 122 6.71 -0.46 -31.17
CA LYS A 122 5.83 -1.59 -31.45
C LYS A 122 4.63 -1.63 -30.49
N VAL A 123 4.85 -1.53 -29.18
CA VAL A 123 3.77 -1.58 -28.18
C VAL A 123 2.78 -0.44 -28.36
N VAL A 124 3.26 0.77 -28.69
CA VAL A 124 2.40 1.93 -28.97
C VAL A 124 1.44 1.65 -30.13
N VAL A 125 1.95 1.08 -31.23
CA VAL A 125 1.12 0.73 -32.39
C VAL A 125 0.16 -0.42 -32.07
N GLU A 126 0.60 -1.42 -31.31
CA GLU A 126 -0.25 -2.54 -30.88
C GLU A 126 -1.42 -2.10 -30.00
N GLU A 127 -1.21 -1.11 -29.13
CA GLU A 127 -2.26 -0.49 -28.31
C GLU A 127 -3.12 0.52 -29.10
N GLY A 128 -2.90 0.61 -30.42
CA GLY A 128 -3.71 1.40 -31.32
C GLY A 128 -3.48 2.91 -31.18
N LEU A 129 -2.30 3.33 -30.73
CA LEU A 129 -1.86 4.72 -30.66
C LEU A 129 -0.86 5.05 -31.78
N THR A 130 -0.55 6.33 -31.95
CA THR A 130 0.42 6.79 -32.96
C THR A 130 1.74 7.17 -32.29
N PHE A 131 2.84 6.52 -32.65
CA PHE A 131 4.16 6.96 -32.24
C PHE A 131 4.57 8.23 -33.01
N LEU A 132 4.86 9.33 -32.29
CA LEU A 132 5.18 10.62 -32.90
C LEU A 132 6.69 10.89 -32.99
N GLY A 133 7.47 10.44 -32.00
CA GLY A 133 8.92 10.62 -32.02
C GLY A 133 9.59 10.50 -30.66
N TRP A 134 10.92 10.47 -30.70
CA TRP A 134 11.82 10.55 -29.54
C TRP A 134 12.57 11.88 -29.53
N ARG A 135 12.68 12.50 -28.36
CA ARG A 135 13.53 13.68 -28.13
C ARG A 135 14.57 13.36 -27.08
N GLU A 136 15.84 13.49 -27.43
CA GLU A 136 16.92 13.43 -26.44
C GLU A 136 16.90 14.68 -25.55
N LEU A 137 16.92 14.49 -24.22
CA LEU A 137 16.99 15.61 -23.28
C LEU A 137 18.42 16.15 -23.21
N LYS A 138 18.56 17.46 -23.34
CA LYS A 138 19.81 18.16 -23.03
C LYS A 138 20.00 18.20 -21.52
N ARG A 139 21.06 17.53 -21.05
CA ARG A 139 21.39 17.37 -19.63
C ARG A 139 22.85 17.73 -19.37
N ASP A 140 23.13 18.30 -18.19
CA ASP A 140 24.49 18.53 -17.72
C ASP A 140 24.78 17.69 -16.47
N ASN A 141 25.52 16.60 -16.65
CA ASN A 141 25.91 15.70 -15.57
C ASN A 141 27.25 16.05 -14.91
N SER A 142 27.84 17.21 -15.21
CA SER A 142 29.16 17.61 -14.70
C SER A 142 29.18 17.83 -13.19
N ALA A 143 28.06 18.25 -12.60
CA ALA A 143 27.91 18.51 -11.17
C ALA A 143 27.64 17.25 -10.33
N LEU A 144 27.31 16.11 -10.97
CA LEU A 144 26.94 14.89 -10.27
C LEU A 144 28.14 14.24 -9.57
N GLY A 145 27.88 13.70 -8.38
CA GLY A 145 28.83 12.79 -7.73
C GLY A 145 29.06 11.52 -8.54
N ALA A 146 30.18 10.85 -8.29
CA ALA A 146 30.58 9.69 -9.08
C ALA A 146 29.58 8.53 -8.94
N THR A 147 28.92 8.41 -7.79
CA THR A 147 27.89 7.39 -7.58
C THR A 147 26.64 7.69 -8.40
N ALA A 148 26.13 8.92 -8.33
CA ALA A 148 24.99 9.38 -9.13
C ALA A 148 25.23 9.20 -10.63
N ARG A 149 26.41 9.61 -11.10
CA ARG A 149 26.79 9.55 -12.50
C ARG A 149 26.94 8.12 -13.03
N ARG A 150 27.46 7.19 -12.23
CA ARG A 150 27.58 5.78 -12.66
C ARG A 150 26.22 5.13 -12.89
N GLN A 151 25.23 5.49 -12.08
CA GLN A 151 23.87 4.98 -12.16
C GLN A 151 22.95 5.81 -13.06
N GLU A 152 23.46 6.88 -13.67
CA GLU A 152 22.66 7.76 -14.52
C GLU A 152 22.10 6.99 -15.72
N PRO A 153 20.77 6.89 -15.89
CA PRO A 153 20.20 6.28 -17.07
C PRO A 153 20.41 7.16 -18.29
N HIS A 154 20.26 6.56 -19.47
CA HIS A 154 19.98 7.39 -20.65
C HIS A 154 18.54 7.88 -20.58
N ILE A 155 18.32 9.18 -20.76
CA ILE A 155 17.01 9.81 -20.59
C ILE A 155 16.59 10.42 -21.92
N GLU A 156 15.45 9.97 -22.44
CA GLU A 156 14.78 10.58 -23.60
C GLU A 156 13.31 10.85 -23.27
N GLN A 157 12.72 11.79 -23.99
CA GLN A 157 11.29 12.00 -24.05
C GLN A 157 10.68 11.20 -25.19
N ILE A 158 9.55 10.57 -24.91
CA ILE A 158 8.70 9.95 -25.92
C ILE A 158 7.44 10.79 -26.13
N PHE A 159 6.97 10.85 -27.37
CA PHE A 159 5.68 11.46 -27.73
C PHE A 159 4.77 10.45 -28.43
N ILE A 160 3.54 10.35 -27.94
CA ILE A 160 2.54 9.41 -28.43
C ILE A 160 1.26 10.19 -28.69
N GLY A 161 0.78 10.18 -29.94
CA GLY A 161 -0.47 10.81 -30.32
C GLY A 161 -1.62 9.83 -30.30
N GLU A 162 -2.82 10.37 -30.47
CA GLU A 162 -4.01 9.57 -30.72
C GLU A 162 -3.82 8.66 -31.94
N GLY A 163 -4.39 7.47 -31.87
CA GLY A 163 -4.49 6.55 -32.97
C GLY A 163 -5.62 6.86 -33.95
N PRO A 164 -5.71 6.10 -35.06
CA PRO A 164 -6.64 6.37 -36.15
C PRO A 164 -8.12 6.32 -35.78
N LYS A 165 -8.46 5.69 -34.65
CA LYS A 165 -9.84 5.57 -34.15
C LYS A 165 -10.34 6.81 -33.41
N GLY A 166 -9.45 7.79 -33.17
CA GLY A 166 -9.70 8.95 -32.31
C GLY A 166 -9.77 8.53 -30.83
N GLN A 167 -9.16 9.31 -29.95
CA GLN A 167 -9.31 9.15 -28.50
C GLN A 167 -9.81 10.49 -27.93
N THR A 168 -10.58 10.44 -26.85
CA THR A 168 -10.68 11.63 -25.99
C THR A 168 -9.42 11.72 -25.11
N PRO A 169 -9.07 12.89 -24.56
CA PRO A 169 -7.95 13.04 -23.63
C PRO A 169 -7.99 12.03 -22.46
N GLU A 170 -9.18 11.70 -21.95
CA GLU A 170 -9.36 10.73 -20.87
C GLU A 170 -9.04 9.32 -21.35
N THR A 171 -9.55 8.91 -22.52
CA THR A 171 -9.23 7.59 -23.08
C THR A 171 -7.76 7.48 -23.50
N LEU A 172 -7.11 8.60 -23.84
CA LEU A 172 -5.68 8.63 -24.12
C LEU A 172 -4.87 8.33 -22.86
N GLU A 173 -5.18 8.94 -21.71
CA GLU A 173 -4.53 8.63 -20.42
C GLU A 173 -4.59 7.13 -20.09
N LEU A 174 -5.77 6.52 -20.25
CA LEU A 174 -5.96 5.08 -20.00
C LEU A 174 -5.07 4.22 -20.91
N ARG A 175 -4.96 4.58 -22.19
CA ARG A 175 -4.13 3.85 -23.16
C ARG A 175 -2.64 4.04 -22.89
N LEU A 176 -2.21 5.24 -22.50
CA LEU A 176 -0.84 5.53 -22.06
C LEU A 176 -0.47 4.72 -20.81
N TYR A 177 -1.40 4.58 -19.85
CA TYR A 177 -1.22 3.72 -18.69
C TYR A 177 -1.01 2.25 -19.08
N VAL A 178 -1.82 1.71 -20.00
CA VAL A 178 -1.63 0.34 -20.54
C VAL A 178 -0.25 0.20 -21.21
N VAL A 179 0.13 1.14 -22.06
CA VAL A 179 1.45 1.13 -22.73
C VAL A 179 2.58 1.08 -21.70
N ARG A 180 2.51 1.91 -20.65
CA ARG A 180 3.51 1.92 -19.58
C ARG A 180 3.57 0.57 -18.86
N LYS A 181 2.43 0.02 -18.41
CA LYS A 181 2.39 -1.29 -17.71
C LYS A 181 2.91 -2.43 -18.59
N ARG A 182 2.56 -2.45 -19.87
CA ARG A 182 3.10 -3.43 -20.84
C ARG A 182 4.61 -3.30 -20.99
N MET A 183 5.14 -2.08 -21.10
CA MET A 183 6.58 -1.86 -21.22
C MET A 183 7.33 -2.29 -19.95
N GLU A 184 6.83 -1.94 -18.77
CA GLU A 184 7.38 -2.39 -17.48
C GLU A 184 7.49 -3.93 -17.43
N GLN A 185 6.42 -4.64 -17.80
CA GLN A 185 6.40 -6.11 -17.83
C GLN A 185 7.40 -6.66 -18.84
N LEU A 186 7.32 -6.24 -20.10
CA LEU A 186 8.14 -6.79 -21.18
C LEU A 186 9.64 -6.60 -20.90
N ILE A 187 10.03 -5.44 -20.35
CA ILE A 187 11.43 -5.19 -19.99
C ILE A 187 11.85 -6.01 -18.76
N SER A 188 11.00 -6.13 -17.74
CA SER A 188 11.32 -6.92 -16.54
C SER A 188 11.62 -8.39 -16.86
N THR A 189 10.89 -8.97 -17.81
CA THR A 189 11.04 -10.36 -18.28
C THR A 189 12.03 -10.53 -19.42
N SER A 190 12.66 -9.44 -19.89
CA SER A 190 13.62 -9.50 -21.00
C SER A 190 15.01 -10.01 -20.56
N ASP A 191 15.81 -10.39 -21.56
CA ASP A 191 17.22 -10.80 -21.43
C ASP A 191 18.19 -9.59 -21.41
N LEU A 192 17.69 -8.36 -21.37
CA LEU A 192 18.50 -7.15 -21.29
C LEU A 192 19.34 -7.17 -20.01
N LYS A 193 20.66 -6.94 -20.13
CA LYS A 193 21.57 -6.96 -18.97
C LYS A 193 21.39 -5.71 -18.12
N GLN A 194 21.01 -4.60 -18.74
CA GLN A 194 20.80 -3.30 -18.12
C GLN A 194 19.30 -2.99 -17.92
N LYS A 195 18.42 -4.01 -17.86
CA LYS A 195 16.97 -3.81 -17.67
C LYS A 195 16.60 -2.98 -16.44
N ASN A 196 17.41 -3.01 -15.38
CA ASN A 196 17.16 -2.25 -14.16
C ASN A 196 17.33 -0.72 -14.33
N TYR A 197 17.88 -0.25 -15.45
CA TYR A 197 17.85 1.18 -15.79
C TYR A 197 16.51 1.63 -16.36
N PHE A 198 15.68 0.68 -16.83
CA PHE A 198 14.41 1.02 -17.44
C PHE A 198 13.41 1.46 -16.38
N TYR A 199 12.95 2.70 -16.50
CA TYR A 199 11.91 3.25 -15.63
C TYR A 199 11.21 4.41 -16.34
N MET A 200 9.93 4.59 -16.04
CA MET A 200 9.12 5.66 -16.61
C MET A 200 8.61 6.56 -15.48
N PRO A 201 9.26 7.72 -15.23
CA PRO A 201 8.78 8.71 -14.26
C PRO A 201 7.37 9.18 -14.52
N SER A 202 7.00 9.36 -15.79
CA SER A 202 5.65 9.67 -16.21
C SER A 202 5.45 9.25 -17.66
N LEU A 203 4.21 8.93 -18.03
CA LEU A 203 3.73 8.89 -19.41
C LEU A 203 2.27 9.34 -19.40
N SER A 204 2.05 10.62 -19.69
CA SER A 204 0.74 11.27 -19.54
C SER A 204 0.61 12.43 -20.53
N ALA A 205 -0.63 12.73 -20.92
CA ALA A 205 -1.05 13.91 -21.64
C ALA A 205 -1.30 15.11 -20.70
N LYS A 206 -1.31 14.90 -19.38
CA LYS A 206 -1.58 15.92 -18.36
C LYS A 206 -0.34 16.31 -17.56
N THR A 207 0.48 15.36 -17.13
CA THR A 207 1.62 15.62 -16.23
C THR A 207 2.95 15.14 -16.79
N MET A 208 4.04 15.76 -16.33
CA MET A 208 5.42 15.33 -16.58
C MET A 208 6.26 15.39 -15.32
N VAL A 209 7.05 14.34 -15.09
CA VAL A 209 7.94 14.23 -13.93
C VAL A 209 9.39 14.35 -14.38
N TYR A 210 10.10 15.35 -13.84
CA TYR A 210 11.54 15.53 -13.96
C TYR A 210 12.18 15.23 -12.61
N LYS A 211 12.90 14.11 -12.53
CA LYS A 211 13.52 13.65 -11.28
C LYS A 211 14.84 12.95 -11.52
N GLY A 212 15.60 12.75 -10.46
CA GLY A 212 16.80 11.94 -10.52
C GLY A 212 17.53 11.94 -9.20
N LEU A 213 18.70 11.31 -9.20
CA LEU A 213 19.58 11.29 -8.05
C LEU A 213 20.37 12.60 -7.95
N LEU A 214 19.64 13.67 -7.65
CA LEU A 214 20.10 15.06 -7.68
C LEU A 214 19.94 15.68 -6.30
N LEU A 215 20.90 16.50 -5.89
CA LEU A 215 20.65 17.51 -4.87
C LEU A 215 19.61 18.51 -5.39
N PRO A 216 18.79 19.12 -4.52
CA PRO A 216 17.88 20.20 -4.89
C PRO A 216 18.53 21.22 -5.83
N SER A 217 19.68 21.76 -5.47
CA SER A 217 20.39 22.80 -6.24
C SER A 217 20.86 22.36 -7.63
N GLN A 218 20.92 21.06 -7.91
CA GLN A 218 21.41 20.53 -9.19
C GLN A 218 20.28 20.42 -10.24
N ILE A 219 19.01 20.37 -9.83
CA ILE A 219 17.90 20.02 -10.75
C ILE A 219 17.76 20.97 -11.94
N LEU A 220 17.89 22.28 -11.70
CA LEU A 220 17.72 23.31 -12.72
C LEU A 220 18.84 23.22 -13.77
N GLY A 221 20.09 23.09 -13.33
CA GLY A 221 21.24 22.93 -14.23
C GLY A 221 21.30 21.57 -14.91
N TYR A 222 20.84 20.51 -14.25
CA TYR A 222 20.80 19.17 -14.83
C TYR A 222 19.74 19.05 -15.94
N TYR A 223 18.55 19.63 -15.74
CA TYR A 223 17.47 19.62 -16.72
C TYR A 223 17.26 21.01 -17.34
N SER A 224 18.03 21.31 -18.39
CA SER A 224 17.95 22.60 -19.12
C SER A 224 16.56 22.98 -19.65
N ASP A 225 15.64 22.04 -19.78
CA ASP A 225 14.24 22.30 -20.11
C ASP A 225 13.56 23.24 -19.09
N LEU A 226 13.91 23.08 -17.80
CA LEU A 226 13.33 23.85 -16.69
C LEU A 226 13.77 25.32 -16.67
N GLU A 227 14.76 25.69 -17.50
CA GLU A 227 15.23 27.08 -17.65
C GLU A 227 14.54 27.81 -18.81
N ASP A 228 13.84 27.11 -19.71
CA ASP A 228 13.22 27.73 -20.89
C ASP A 228 11.96 28.53 -20.47
N PRO A 229 11.85 29.83 -20.80
CA PRO A 229 10.70 30.64 -20.41
C PRO A 229 9.34 30.15 -20.94
N ASP A 230 9.32 29.31 -21.99
CA ASP A 230 8.09 28.70 -22.49
C ASP A 230 7.66 27.46 -21.69
N PHE A 231 8.48 27.03 -20.71
CA PHE A 231 8.17 25.94 -19.78
C PHE A 231 7.26 26.47 -18.66
N GLU A 232 5.96 26.49 -18.94
CA GLU A 232 4.93 27.07 -18.06
C GLU A 232 4.05 25.98 -17.44
N SER A 233 3.67 26.14 -16.17
CA SER A 233 2.71 25.27 -15.47
C SER A 233 1.85 26.08 -14.50
N ALA A 234 0.63 25.61 -14.22
CA ALA A 234 -0.22 26.15 -13.15
C ALA A 234 -0.14 25.33 -11.86
N ILE A 235 0.38 24.10 -11.94
CA ILE A 235 0.59 23.18 -10.82
C ILE A 235 2.05 22.72 -10.85
N ALA A 236 2.74 22.81 -9.72
CA ALA A 236 4.06 22.23 -9.56
C ALA A 236 4.22 21.65 -8.16
N MET A 237 4.60 20.37 -8.07
CA MET A 237 4.90 19.69 -6.82
C MET A 237 6.33 19.17 -6.84
N VAL A 238 7.06 19.46 -5.79
CA VAL A 238 8.48 19.13 -5.62
C VAL A 238 8.70 18.23 -4.42
N HIS A 239 9.76 17.46 -4.48
CA HIS A 239 10.15 16.61 -3.38
C HIS A 239 11.66 16.43 -3.32
N GLN A 240 12.17 16.37 -2.09
CA GLN A 240 13.53 15.96 -1.79
C GLN A 240 13.51 14.75 -0.88
N ARG A 241 14.16 13.68 -1.34
CA ARG A 241 14.28 12.42 -0.62
C ARG A 241 15.41 12.47 0.42
N PHE A 242 15.19 11.76 1.52
CA PHE A 242 16.22 11.32 2.47
C PHE A 242 16.03 9.82 2.60
N SER A 243 17.07 9.04 2.37
CA SER A 243 17.04 7.60 2.58
C SER A 243 17.94 7.23 3.74
N THR A 244 17.51 6.26 4.56
CA THR A 244 18.39 5.72 5.62
C THR A 244 19.50 4.82 5.07
N ASN A 245 19.51 4.57 3.75
CA ASN A 245 20.41 3.61 3.10
C ASN A 245 21.37 4.31 2.12
N THR A 246 22.60 3.79 2.02
CA THR A 246 23.65 4.32 1.15
C THR A 246 23.58 3.83 -0.31
N PHE A 247 22.48 3.19 -0.73
CA PHE A 247 22.32 2.65 -2.09
C PHE A 247 21.37 3.54 -2.88
N PRO A 248 21.89 4.60 -3.51
CA PRO A 248 21.05 5.47 -4.31
C PRO A 248 20.48 4.72 -5.53
N ALA A 249 19.32 5.16 -5.99
CA ALA A 249 18.71 4.72 -7.24
C ALA A 249 17.88 5.87 -7.84
N TRP A 250 17.97 6.04 -9.17
CA TRP A 250 17.36 7.18 -9.88
C TRP A 250 15.83 7.10 -9.96
N ASP A 251 15.29 5.89 -10.05
CA ASP A 251 13.88 5.57 -10.15
C ASP A 251 13.12 5.81 -8.83
N LEU A 252 13.80 5.63 -7.68
CA LEU A 252 13.26 5.86 -6.34
C LEU A 252 13.17 7.34 -5.94
N ALA A 253 13.77 8.25 -6.71
CA ALA A 253 13.56 9.68 -6.49
C ALA A 253 12.06 10.02 -6.63
N HIS A 254 11.60 11.02 -5.91
CA HIS A 254 10.24 11.56 -6.04
C HIS A 254 10.24 12.86 -6.85
N PRO A 255 9.07 13.36 -7.28
CA PRO A 255 7.73 12.77 -7.18
C PRO A 255 7.59 11.44 -7.95
N PHE A 256 6.57 10.67 -7.57
CA PHE A 256 6.04 9.60 -8.42
C PHE A 256 4.98 10.18 -9.38
N ARG A 257 4.12 9.35 -9.97
CA ARG A 257 3.26 9.77 -11.09
C ARG A 257 2.15 10.68 -10.59
N CYS A 258 1.54 10.31 -9.46
CA CYS A 258 0.47 11.06 -8.83
C CYS A 258 0.90 11.68 -7.50
N ILE A 259 1.89 11.12 -6.80
CA ILE A 259 2.19 11.51 -5.41
C ILE A 259 3.60 12.05 -5.17
N ALA A 260 3.72 12.84 -4.11
CA ALA A 260 4.94 13.04 -3.35
C ALA A 260 4.65 12.76 -1.86
N HIS A 261 5.40 11.84 -1.26
CA HIS A 261 5.12 11.32 0.07
C HIS A 261 6.26 11.67 1.03
N ASN A 262 5.94 12.42 2.08
CA ASN A 262 6.81 12.60 3.22
C ASN A 262 6.32 11.70 4.34
N GLY A 263 7.02 10.60 4.61
CA GLY A 263 6.58 9.64 5.58
C GLY A 263 7.03 8.22 5.27
N GLU A 264 6.40 7.26 5.94
CA GLU A 264 6.64 5.84 5.78
C GLU A 264 5.31 5.08 5.94
N ILE A 265 5.03 4.15 5.04
CA ILE A 265 3.84 3.28 5.13
C ILE A 265 4.22 2.00 5.87
N ASN A 266 3.88 1.92 7.15
CA ASN A 266 4.26 0.79 8.01
C ASN A 266 3.42 -0.48 7.75
N THR A 267 2.28 -0.38 7.06
CA THR A 267 1.45 -1.52 6.65
C THR A 267 1.77 -2.05 5.25
N VAL A 268 2.78 -1.50 4.55
CA VAL A 268 3.05 -1.74 3.11
C VAL A 268 3.05 -3.22 2.71
N ARG A 269 3.66 -4.11 3.52
CA ARG A 269 3.73 -5.54 3.18
C ARG A 269 2.35 -6.20 3.17
N GLY A 270 1.47 -5.81 4.09
CA GLY A 270 0.08 -6.25 4.11
C GLY A 270 -0.65 -5.76 2.86
N ASN A 271 -0.53 -4.47 2.57
CA ASN A 271 -1.21 -3.83 1.45
C ASN A 271 -0.79 -4.41 0.08
N GLN A 272 0.52 -4.66 -0.10
CA GLN A 272 1.05 -5.31 -1.31
C GLN A 272 0.48 -6.72 -1.49
N ASN A 273 0.43 -7.51 -0.42
CA ASN A 273 -0.10 -8.88 -0.48
C ASN A 273 -1.60 -8.90 -0.79
N TRP A 274 -2.37 -8.00 -0.18
CA TRP A 274 -3.80 -7.89 -0.45
C TRP A 274 -4.10 -7.37 -1.85
N MET A 275 -3.37 -6.36 -2.33
CA MET A 275 -3.48 -5.92 -3.72
C MET A 275 -3.18 -7.07 -4.70
N ARG A 276 -2.12 -7.85 -4.45
CA ARG A 276 -1.78 -9.04 -5.25
C ARG A 276 -2.88 -10.11 -5.22
N ALA A 277 -3.52 -10.31 -4.07
CA ALA A 277 -4.63 -11.25 -3.94
C ALA A 277 -5.89 -10.79 -4.69
N ARG A 278 -6.10 -9.47 -4.84
CA ARG A 278 -7.24 -8.88 -5.56
C ARG A 278 -7.06 -8.83 -7.08
N GLU A 279 -5.83 -8.96 -7.59
CA GLU A 279 -5.58 -8.87 -9.04
C GLU A 279 -6.42 -9.86 -9.88
N THR A 280 -6.78 -11.01 -9.31
CA THR A 280 -7.61 -12.01 -9.99
C THR A 280 -9.09 -11.64 -10.06
N LEU A 281 -9.55 -10.67 -9.27
CA LEU A 281 -10.92 -10.16 -9.25
C LEU A 281 -11.11 -8.90 -10.09
N PHE A 282 -10.04 -8.35 -10.67
CA PHE A 282 -10.13 -7.09 -11.39
C PHE A 282 -10.94 -7.20 -12.68
N GLU A 283 -12.09 -6.53 -12.66
CA GLU A 283 -12.97 -6.33 -13.81
C GLU A 283 -13.25 -4.84 -13.95
N SER A 284 -12.90 -4.25 -15.10
CA SER A 284 -13.17 -2.82 -15.33
C SER A 284 -13.76 -2.61 -16.72
N PRO A 285 -14.96 -2.01 -16.83
CA PRO A 285 -15.54 -1.65 -18.12
C PRO A 285 -14.66 -0.70 -18.95
N LEU A 286 -13.80 0.09 -18.29
CA LEU A 286 -12.90 1.05 -18.96
C LEU A 286 -11.74 0.36 -19.70
N PHE A 287 -11.28 -0.78 -19.19
CA PHE A 287 -10.18 -1.54 -19.79
C PHE A 287 -10.64 -2.79 -20.55
N GLY A 288 -11.80 -3.36 -20.23
CA GLY A 288 -12.24 -4.63 -20.79
C GLY A 288 -11.18 -5.71 -20.57
N ASP A 289 -10.84 -6.47 -21.62
CA ASP A 289 -9.80 -7.50 -21.55
C ASP A 289 -8.39 -6.95 -21.29
N ASP A 290 -8.15 -5.66 -21.52
CA ASP A 290 -6.84 -5.04 -21.29
C ASP A 290 -6.48 -4.94 -19.81
N ILE A 291 -7.44 -5.12 -18.88
CA ILE A 291 -7.16 -5.13 -17.43
C ILE A 291 -6.09 -6.18 -17.07
N LYS A 292 -6.09 -7.32 -17.76
CA LYS A 292 -5.10 -8.41 -17.57
C LYS A 292 -3.68 -7.99 -17.97
N LYS A 293 -3.54 -6.98 -18.83
CA LYS A 293 -2.26 -6.42 -19.24
C LYS A 293 -1.65 -5.52 -18.17
N LEU A 294 -2.36 -5.18 -17.09
CA LEU A 294 -1.85 -4.32 -16.03
C LEU A 294 -1.03 -5.09 -14.98
N SER A 295 -1.33 -6.38 -14.76
CA SER A 295 -0.70 -7.22 -13.74
C SER A 295 0.77 -7.58 -14.03
N PRO A 296 1.69 -7.49 -13.05
CA PRO A 296 1.45 -7.08 -11.66
C PRO A 296 1.27 -5.57 -11.52
N ILE A 297 0.30 -5.16 -10.71
CA ILE A 297 0.04 -3.74 -10.43
C ILE A 297 1.22 -3.13 -9.67
N ILE A 298 1.64 -3.83 -8.61
CA ILE A 298 2.80 -3.48 -7.79
C ILE A 298 3.89 -4.54 -8.04
N PRO A 299 4.89 -4.23 -8.88
CA PRO A 299 6.07 -5.08 -9.04
C PRO A 299 6.81 -5.33 -7.72
N ASP A 300 7.45 -6.49 -7.62
CA ASP A 300 8.30 -6.82 -6.47
C ASP A 300 9.48 -5.84 -6.36
N GLY A 301 9.87 -5.49 -5.13
CA GLY A 301 11.04 -4.63 -4.85
C GLY A 301 10.79 -3.12 -4.97
N MET A 302 9.53 -2.68 -5.13
CA MET A 302 9.17 -1.27 -5.02
C MET A 302 9.26 -0.74 -3.59
N SER A 303 9.61 0.55 -3.44
CA SER A 303 9.47 1.25 -2.16
C SER A 303 8.00 1.35 -1.75
N ASP A 304 7.77 1.70 -0.49
CA ASP A 304 6.45 1.90 0.08
C ASP A 304 5.62 2.93 -0.70
N SER A 305 6.25 4.05 -1.03
CA SER A 305 5.68 5.18 -1.71
C SER A 305 5.42 4.89 -3.19
N ALA A 306 6.32 4.15 -3.85
CA ALA A 306 6.10 3.68 -5.22
C ALA A 306 4.92 2.69 -5.28
N SER A 307 4.82 1.81 -4.28
CA SER A 307 3.71 0.85 -4.17
C SER A 307 2.37 1.55 -3.97
N PHE A 308 2.33 2.59 -3.13
CA PHE A 308 1.15 3.43 -2.93
C PHE A 308 0.76 4.15 -4.23
N ASP A 309 1.71 4.75 -4.94
CA ASP A 309 1.45 5.44 -6.20
C ASP A 309 0.85 4.50 -7.25
N CYS A 310 1.36 3.26 -7.37
CA CYS A 310 0.81 2.26 -8.28
C CYS A 310 -0.63 1.84 -7.94
N ALA A 311 -0.93 1.65 -6.65
CA ALA A 311 -2.29 1.37 -6.20
C ALA A 311 -3.23 2.56 -6.44
N LEU A 312 -2.76 3.79 -6.18
CA LEU A 312 -3.54 5.00 -6.38
C LEU A 312 -3.84 5.24 -7.88
N GLU A 313 -2.84 5.06 -8.75
CA GLU A 313 -3.02 5.14 -10.20
C GLU A 313 -4.05 4.12 -10.69
N LEU A 314 -3.99 2.87 -10.20
CA LEU A 314 -4.98 1.86 -10.56
C LEU A 314 -6.40 2.33 -10.23
N LEU A 315 -6.63 2.78 -9.00
CA LEU A 315 -7.94 3.25 -8.55
C LEU A 315 -8.42 4.47 -9.35
N HIS A 316 -7.51 5.39 -9.66
CA HIS A 316 -7.83 6.58 -10.44
C HIS A 316 -8.23 6.23 -11.88
N PHE A 317 -7.40 5.44 -12.57
CA PHE A 317 -7.63 5.08 -13.97
C PHE A 317 -8.76 4.05 -14.15
N THR A 318 -9.21 3.39 -13.08
CA THR A 318 -10.38 2.50 -13.10
C THR A 318 -11.70 3.20 -12.79
N GLY A 319 -11.70 4.52 -12.63
CA GLY A 319 -12.92 5.36 -12.64
C GLY A 319 -13.17 6.16 -11.38
N ARG A 320 -12.31 6.06 -10.34
CA ARG A 320 -12.43 6.93 -9.16
C ARG A 320 -11.73 8.27 -9.41
N SER A 321 -12.34 9.34 -8.90
CA SER A 321 -11.61 10.62 -8.81
C SER A 321 -10.39 10.45 -7.89
N LEU A 322 -9.33 11.21 -8.13
CA LEU A 322 -8.13 11.17 -7.29
C LEU A 322 -8.44 11.39 -5.79
N PRO A 323 -9.26 12.39 -5.37
CA PRO A 323 -9.60 12.54 -3.96
C PRO A 323 -10.41 11.36 -3.38
N HIS A 324 -11.30 10.72 -4.17
CA HIS A 324 -12.01 9.51 -3.71
C HIS A 324 -11.03 8.36 -3.45
N ALA A 325 -10.10 8.11 -4.38
CA ALA A 325 -9.10 7.07 -4.23
C ALA A 325 -8.20 7.31 -3.01
N VAL A 326 -7.79 8.57 -2.78
CA VAL A 326 -7.02 8.96 -1.59
C VAL A 326 -7.83 8.74 -0.30
N MET A 327 -9.12 9.10 -0.25
CA MET A 327 -9.97 8.85 0.92
C MET A 327 -10.17 7.36 1.23
N MET A 328 -10.12 6.50 0.21
CA MET A 328 -10.20 5.05 0.39
C MET A 328 -8.88 4.47 0.91
N MET A 329 -7.74 4.92 0.39
CA MET A 329 -6.42 4.42 0.80
C MET A 329 -5.96 4.98 2.15
N ILE A 330 -6.28 6.24 2.45
CA ILE A 330 -5.95 6.94 3.71
C ILE A 330 -7.24 7.43 4.36
N PRO A 331 -8.07 6.51 4.90
CA PRO A 331 -9.31 6.91 5.55
C PRO A 331 -9.04 7.65 6.86
N ALA A 332 -9.92 8.60 7.19
CA ALA A 332 -9.92 9.23 8.50
C ALA A 332 -10.20 8.19 9.61
N ALA A 333 -9.77 8.46 10.84
CA ALA A 333 -10.18 7.64 11.98
C ALA A 333 -11.70 7.82 12.22
N TRP A 334 -12.50 6.83 11.77
CA TRP A 334 -13.96 6.94 11.73
C TRP A 334 -14.67 6.13 12.83
N HIS A 335 -14.11 4.99 13.24
CA HIS A 335 -14.77 4.03 14.13
C HIS A 335 -15.10 4.62 15.52
N GLY A 336 -14.11 5.22 16.19
CA GLY A 336 -14.27 5.87 17.49
C GLY A 336 -14.73 7.34 17.43
N HIS A 337 -15.00 7.89 16.24
CA HIS A 337 -15.22 9.33 16.07
C HIS A 337 -16.69 9.71 16.31
N GLU A 338 -17.07 9.92 17.57
CA GLU A 338 -18.46 10.14 17.98
C GLU A 338 -19.18 11.24 17.17
N SER A 339 -18.54 12.40 16.95
CA SER A 339 -19.15 13.55 16.28
C SER A 339 -19.11 13.53 14.75
N MET A 340 -18.63 12.45 14.12
CA MET A 340 -18.61 12.34 12.64
C MET A 340 -20.04 12.09 12.14
N PRO A 341 -20.49 12.77 11.07
CA PRO A 341 -21.80 12.52 10.48
C PRO A 341 -22.00 11.06 10.11
N ASP A 342 -23.21 10.52 10.29
CA ASP A 342 -23.49 9.11 10.04
C ASP A 342 -23.22 8.70 8.58
N GLU A 343 -23.55 9.57 7.62
CA GLU A 343 -23.29 9.34 6.20
C GLU A 343 -21.78 9.18 5.91
N GLU A 344 -20.93 9.98 6.56
CA GLU A 344 -19.48 9.87 6.44
C GLU A 344 -18.95 8.60 7.12
N LYS A 345 -19.48 8.24 8.30
CA LYS A 345 -19.15 6.97 8.96
C LYS A 345 -19.51 5.78 8.08
N ALA A 346 -20.71 5.80 7.49
CA ALA A 346 -21.20 4.75 6.61
C ALA A 346 -20.35 4.63 5.34
N PHE A 347 -19.89 5.76 4.78
CA PHE A 347 -18.94 5.76 3.67
C PHE A 347 -17.66 5.00 4.04
N TYR A 348 -17.00 5.36 5.15
CA TYR A 348 -15.76 4.71 5.55
C TYR A 348 -15.95 3.24 5.97
N GLU A 349 -17.05 2.95 6.66
CA GLU A 349 -17.42 1.59 7.07
C GLU A 349 -17.64 0.69 5.85
N TYR A 350 -18.32 1.18 4.81
CA TYR A 350 -18.46 0.47 3.54
C TYR A 350 -17.11 0.25 2.85
N HIS A 351 -16.29 1.30 2.74
CA HIS A 351 -14.98 1.20 2.06
C HIS A 351 -13.98 0.30 2.81
N ALA A 352 -14.13 0.15 4.13
CA ALA A 352 -13.34 -0.80 4.92
C ALA A 352 -13.59 -2.28 4.54
N CYS A 353 -14.72 -2.60 3.90
CA CYS A 353 -14.97 -3.92 3.32
C CYS A 353 -14.21 -4.17 2.00
N LEU A 354 -13.75 -3.11 1.33
CA LEU A 354 -13.08 -3.19 0.02
C LEU A 354 -11.56 -3.10 0.14
N MET A 355 -11.07 -2.23 1.02
CA MET A 355 -9.64 -1.92 1.10
C MET A 355 -9.21 -1.62 2.54
N GLU A 356 -8.11 -2.26 2.92
CA GLU A 356 -7.39 -1.95 4.15
C GLU A 356 -6.63 -0.61 4.04
N PRO A 357 -6.51 0.15 5.15
CA PRO A 357 -5.76 1.40 5.17
C PRO A 357 -4.27 1.22 4.85
N TRP A 358 -3.74 2.11 4.02
CA TRP A 358 -2.32 2.30 3.84
C TRP A 358 -1.81 3.26 4.93
N ASP A 359 -1.44 2.67 6.07
CA ASP A 359 -1.18 3.39 7.31
C ASP A 359 0.32 3.59 7.58
N GLY A 360 0.61 4.52 8.49
CA GLY A 360 1.94 5.00 8.82
C GLY A 360 2.02 6.52 8.74
N PRO A 361 3.09 7.14 9.28
CA PRO A 361 3.26 8.59 9.20
C PRO A 361 3.25 9.04 7.75
N ALA A 362 2.36 9.94 7.36
CA ALA A 362 2.25 10.35 5.98
C ALA A 362 1.80 11.80 5.84
N SER A 363 2.54 12.56 5.03
CA SER A 363 2.08 13.80 4.40
C SER A 363 2.19 13.58 2.89
N ILE A 364 1.07 13.24 2.25
CA ILE A 364 1.02 12.95 0.82
C ILE A 364 0.47 14.15 0.09
N GLY A 365 1.30 14.77 -0.75
CA GLY A 365 0.82 15.64 -1.82
C GLY A 365 0.44 14.80 -3.04
N PHE A 366 -0.65 15.12 -3.71
CA PHE A 366 -1.13 14.36 -4.86
C PHE A 366 -1.69 15.26 -5.96
N THR A 367 -1.56 14.86 -7.23
CA THR A 367 -2.11 15.57 -8.39
C THR A 367 -2.32 14.65 -9.59
N ASP A 368 -3.34 14.94 -10.40
CA ASP A 368 -3.56 14.36 -11.74
C ASP A 368 -3.31 15.39 -12.86
N GLY A 369 -2.77 16.56 -12.52
CA GLY A 369 -2.57 17.70 -13.41
C GLY A 369 -3.79 18.62 -13.57
N THR A 370 -4.95 18.27 -13.01
CA THR A 370 -6.15 19.14 -12.93
C THR A 370 -6.40 19.58 -11.50
N VAL A 371 -6.37 18.63 -10.57
CA VAL A 371 -6.45 18.90 -9.13
C VAL A 371 -5.08 18.74 -8.48
N ILE A 372 -4.84 19.46 -7.41
CA ILE A 372 -3.72 19.21 -6.51
C ILE A 372 -4.20 19.31 -5.07
N GLY A 373 -3.79 18.34 -4.26
CA GLY A 373 -4.18 18.30 -2.87
C GLY A 373 -3.11 17.70 -1.98
N ALA A 374 -3.42 17.68 -0.71
CA ALA A 374 -2.66 16.93 0.26
C ALA A 374 -3.52 16.39 1.40
N VAL A 375 -3.08 15.27 1.94
CA VAL A 375 -3.69 14.60 3.08
C VAL A 375 -2.60 14.20 4.07
N LEU A 376 -2.98 14.18 5.34
CA LEU A 376 -2.17 13.58 6.40
C LEU A 376 -2.68 12.17 6.70
N ASP A 377 -1.82 11.33 7.26
CA ASP A 377 -2.25 10.10 7.91
C ASP A 377 -3.30 10.36 9.00
N ARG A 378 -4.00 9.30 9.42
CA ARG A 378 -5.07 9.38 10.42
C ARG A 378 -4.66 10.01 11.75
N ASN A 379 -3.37 9.99 12.08
CA ASN A 379 -2.80 10.52 13.32
C ASN A 379 -2.13 11.89 13.11
N GLY A 380 -1.89 12.30 11.86
CA GLY A 380 -1.20 13.54 11.50
C GLY A 380 0.23 13.61 12.00
N LEU A 381 1.00 12.54 11.79
CA LEU A 381 2.36 12.37 12.31
C LEU A 381 3.41 13.19 11.53
N ARG A 382 3.03 13.80 10.41
CA ARG A 382 3.89 14.63 9.57
C ARG A 382 3.36 16.07 9.44
N PRO A 383 4.24 17.07 9.35
CA PRO A 383 3.82 18.46 9.21
C PRO A 383 3.46 18.79 7.76
N SER A 384 2.36 19.52 7.56
CA SER A 384 2.05 20.21 6.31
C SER A 384 1.38 21.56 6.61
N ARG A 385 1.89 22.62 6.00
CA ARG A 385 1.45 24.01 6.18
C ARG A 385 1.13 24.62 4.84
N TYR A 386 0.12 25.47 4.79
CA TYR A 386 -0.24 26.18 3.56
C TYR A 386 -0.39 27.68 3.78
N THR A 387 -0.13 28.44 2.73
CA THR A 387 -0.40 29.88 2.62
C THR A 387 -1.19 30.12 1.35
N VAL A 388 -2.34 30.79 1.47
CA VAL A 388 -3.14 31.28 0.35
C VAL A 388 -2.87 32.76 0.20
N THR A 389 -2.62 33.22 -1.02
CA THR A 389 -2.32 34.62 -1.33
C THR A 389 -3.51 35.31 -2.02
N LYS A 390 -3.56 36.64 -1.97
CA LYS A 390 -4.67 37.44 -2.53
C LYS A 390 -4.64 37.48 -4.06
N ASP A 391 -3.48 37.27 -4.66
CA ASP A 391 -3.26 37.09 -6.10
C ASP A 391 -3.52 35.65 -6.58
N GLY A 392 -4.04 34.77 -5.72
CA GLY A 392 -4.61 33.49 -6.15
C GLY A 392 -3.63 32.31 -6.18
N PHE A 393 -2.49 32.38 -5.49
CA PHE A 393 -1.60 31.25 -5.31
C PHE A 393 -1.86 30.51 -4.00
N VAL A 394 -1.66 29.19 -4.03
CA VAL A 394 -1.57 28.35 -2.85
C VAL A 394 -0.18 27.74 -2.80
N ILE A 395 0.50 27.95 -1.67
CA ILE A 395 1.82 27.40 -1.39
C ILE A 395 1.66 26.44 -0.22
N MET A 396 1.91 25.15 -0.43
CA MET A 396 1.91 24.12 0.60
C MET A 396 3.31 23.53 0.72
N ALA A 397 3.82 23.37 1.94
CA ALA A 397 5.03 22.58 2.17
C ALA A 397 5.05 21.95 3.56
N SER A 398 6.02 21.05 3.78
CA SER A 398 6.31 20.50 5.11
C SER A 398 6.71 21.58 6.14
N GLU A 399 7.12 22.76 5.68
CA GLU A 399 7.49 23.91 6.52
C GLU A 399 6.90 25.22 6.00
N THR A 400 6.83 26.23 6.87
CA THR A 400 6.53 27.61 6.48
C THR A 400 7.81 28.36 6.09
N GLY A 401 7.71 29.41 5.28
CA GLY A 401 8.87 30.23 4.90
C GLY A 401 9.65 29.69 3.71
N VAL A 402 9.10 28.70 2.99
CA VAL A 402 9.67 28.13 1.77
C VAL A 402 9.68 29.09 0.58
N LEU A 403 8.83 30.12 0.61
CA LEU A 403 8.82 31.22 -0.35
C LEU A 403 8.65 32.57 0.38
N PRO A 404 9.27 33.64 -0.12
CA PRO A 404 8.97 34.99 0.36
C PRO A 404 7.58 35.39 -0.14
N VAL A 405 6.67 35.68 0.79
CA VAL A 405 5.34 36.21 0.49
C VAL A 405 5.16 37.47 1.32
N ASP A 406 4.86 38.58 0.66
CA ASP A 406 4.60 39.85 1.34
C ASP A 406 3.44 39.68 2.32
N PRO A 407 3.57 40.11 3.59
CA PRO A 407 2.51 39.96 4.58
C PRO A 407 1.16 40.54 4.13
N GLU A 408 1.19 41.61 3.32
CA GLU A 408 -0.01 42.24 2.76
C GLU A 408 -0.70 41.39 1.68
N ASN A 409 0.03 40.50 1.00
CA ASN A 409 -0.50 39.59 -0.01
C ASN A 409 -1.04 38.28 0.60
N VAL A 410 -0.82 38.03 1.90
CA VAL A 410 -1.37 36.84 2.55
C VAL A 410 -2.89 36.98 2.72
N LEU A 411 -3.64 36.03 2.19
CA LEU A 411 -5.07 35.87 2.42
C LEU A 411 -5.33 34.97 3.62
N GLU A 412 -4.68 33.80 3.67
CA GLU A 412 -4.86 32.81 4.73
C GLU A 412 -3.55 32.05 5.01
N LYS A 413 -3.34 31.64 6.25
CA LYS A 413 -2.32 30.66 6.64
C LYS A 413 -2.96 29.56 7.47
N GLY A 414 -2.65 28.31 7.14
CA GLY A 414 -3.19 27.16 7.84
C GLY A 414 -2.23 25.98 7.93
N ARG A 415 -2.75 24.90 8.49
CA ARG A 415 -2.08 23.61 8.59
C ARG A 415 -3.06 22.51 8.25
N LEU A 416 -2.58 21.43 7.66
CA LEU A 416 -3.39 20.23 7.53
C LEU A 416 -3.64 19.63 8.93
N GLN A 417 -4.79 18.98 9.07
CA GLN A 417 -5.23 18.33 10.31
C GLN A 417 -5.44 16.84 10.02
N PRO A 418 -5.21 15.95 11.02
CA PRO A 418 -5.46 14.53 10.86
C PRO A 418 -6.87 14.27 10.31
N GLY A 419 -6.96 13.38 9.31
CA GLY A 419 -8.23 13.01 8.70
C GLY A 419 -8.90 14.07 7.81
N ARG A 420 -8.29 15.26 7.58
CA ARG A 420 -8.82 16.27 6.64
C ARG A 420 -8.00 16.33 5.36
N MET A 421 -8.69 16.53 4.24
CA MET A 421 -8.10 16.73 2.93
C MET A 421 -8.06 18.20 2.56
N PHE A 422 -6.92 18.67 2.07
CA PHE A 422 -6.79 19.96 1.41
C PHE A 422 -6.77 19.75 -0.11
N LEU A 423 -7.65 20.41 -0.86
CA LEU A 423 -7.78 20.21 -2.30
C LEU A 423 -7.99 21.54 -3.05
N VAL A 424 -7.24 21.72 -4.13
CA VAL A 424 -7.42 22.82 -5.09
C VAL A 424 -7.81 22.20 -6.43
N ASP A 425 -8.94 22.65 -6.98
CA ASP A 425 -9.37 22.30 -8.33
C ASP A 425 -9.14 23.49 -9.25
N THR A 426 -8.20 23.34 -10.18
CA THR A 426 -7.85 24.41 -11.14
C THR A 426 -8.85 24.54 -12.29
N ALA A 427 -9.65 23.49 -12.56
CA ALA A 427 -10.73 23.54 -13.54
C ALA A 427 -11.94 24.29 -12.99
N GLU A 428 -12.26 24.11 -11.70
CA GLU A 428 -13.30 24.89 -11.02
C GLU A 428 -12.81 26.27 -10.55
N GLY A 429 -11.50 26.46 -10.46
CA GLY A 429 -10.89 27.74 -10.10
C GLY A 429 -11.03 28.07 -8.61
N ARG A 430 -11.01 27.07 -7.71
CA ARG A 430 -11.25 27.26 -6.27
C ARG A 430 -10.60 26.19 -5.39
N ILE A 431 -10.48 26.52 -4.11
CA ILE A 431 -10.16 25.55 -3.04
C ILE A 431 -11.47 24.84 -2.65
N ILE A 432 -11.46 23.51 -2.61
CA ILE A 432 -12.62 22.71 -2.20
C ILE A 432 -12.51 22.41 -0.70
N ALA A 433 -13.57 22.69 0.05
CA ALA A 433 -13.58 22.45 1.50
C ALA A 433 -13.64 20.94 1.81
N ASP A 434 -12.97 20.50 2.87
CA ASP A 434 -12.93 19.09 3.31
C ASP A 434 -14.34 18.51 3.51
N GLU A 435 -15.24 19.29 4.13
CA GLU A 435 -16.62 18.90 4.38
C GLU A 435 -17.41 18.74 3.08
N GLU A 436 -17.12 19.54 2.05
CA GLU A 436 -17.74 19.44 0.74
C GLU A 436 -17.29 18.16 0.01
N ILE A 437 -15.98 17.87 0.05
CA ILE A 437 -15.39 16.65 -0.53
C ILE A 437 -16.04 15.42 0.10
N LYS A 438 -16.00 15.33 1.44
CA LYS A 438 -16.49 14.17 2.18
C LYS A 438 -17.98 14.01 2.07
N SER A 439 -18.75 15.08 2.26
CA SER A 439 -20.20 15.01 2.10
C SER A 439 -20.61 14.67 0.68
N GLY A 440 -19.86 15.11 -0.33
CA GLY A 440 -20.12 14.78 -1.73
C GLY A 440 -19.99 13.27 -2.00
N PHE A 441 -18.90 12.66 -1.53
CA PHE A 441 -18.72 11.21 -1.67
C PHE A 441 -19.66 10.41 -0.76
N ALA A 442 -19.82 10.80 0.49
CA ALA A 442 -20.68 10.10 1.45
C ALA A 442 -22.16 10.03 1.01
N LYS A 443 -22.63 11.02 0.24
CA LYS A 443 -24.01 11.08 -0.29
C LYS A 443 -24.16 10.50 -1.69
N ARG A 444 -23.07 10.05 -2.32
CA ARG A 444 -23.10 9.51 -3.69
C ARG A 444 -23.94 8.24 -3.80
N ASN A 445 -23.85 7.38 -2.79
CA ASN A 445 -24.58 6.13 -2.69
C ASN A 445 -25.21 5.99 -1.29
N PRO A 446 -26.28 5.18 -1.13
CA PRO A 446 -26.92 4.98 0.16
C PRO A 446 -26.16 3.97 1.03
N TYR A 447 -24.89 4.27 1.38
CA TYR A 447 -23.98 3.32 2.06
C TYR A 447 -24.55 2.77 3.37
N ARG A 448 -25.19 3.62 4.20
CA ARG A 448 -25.81 3.18 5.45
C ARG A 448 -26.87 2.11 5.20
N LYS A 449 -27.73 2.34 4.20
CA LYS A 449 -28.76 1.37 3.80
C LYS A 449 -28.13 0.05 3.34
N TRP A 450 -27.06 0.10 2.54
CA TRP A 450 -26.37 -1.11 2.09
C TRP A 450 -25.78 -1.89 3.26
N LEU A 451 -25.12 -1.20 4.20
CA LEU A 451 -24.58 -1.82 5.41
C LEU A 451 -25.68 -2.49 6.23
N ASP A 452 -26.78 -1.77 6.50
CA ASP A 452 -27.90 -2.29 7.30
C ASP A 452 -28.59 -3.52 6.65
N GLU A 453 -28.65 -3.57 5.32
CA GLU A 453 -29.31 -4.64 4.57
C GLU A 453 -28.39 -5.85 4.26
N GLN A 454 -27.08 -5.63 4.13
CA GLN A 454 -26.16 -6.65 3.59
C GLN A 454 -25.12 -7.14 4.58
N GLN A 455 -24.64 -6.27 5.49
CA GLN A 455 -23.58 -6.64 6.42
C GLN A 455 -24.16 -7.45 7.58
N MET A 456 -23.67 -8.67 7.74
CA MET A 456 -24.11 -9.53 8.84
C MET A 456 -23.30 -9.25 10.09
N ARG A 457 -23.98 -9.08 11.22
CA ARG A 457 -23.33 -8.92 12.52
C ARG A 457 -23.40 -10.21 13.31
N LEU A 458 -22.31 -10.56 13.99
CA LEU A 458 -22.24 -11.78 14.80
C LEU A 458 -23.33 -11.87 15.89
N ASP A 459 -23.69 -10.74 16.51
CA ASP A 459 -24.74 -10.63 17.53
C ASP A 459 -26.16 -10.87 16.98
N SER A 460 -26.35 -10.67 15.67
CA SER A 460 -27.62 -10.92 14.99
C SER A 460 -27.84 -12.39 14.58
N LEU A 461 -26.79 -13.22 14.63
CA LEU A 461 -26.88 -14.63 14.25
C LEU A 461 -27.65 -15.44 15.30
N PRO A 462 -28.45 -16.45 14.89
CA PRO A 462 -29.15 -17.31 15.82
C PRO A 462 -28.20 -17.97 16.82
N GLU A 463 -28.59 -18.01 18.09
CA GLU A 463 -27.84 -18.70 19.13
C GLU A 463 -27.60 -20.17 18.75
N ALA A 464 -26.39 -20.63 19.01
CA ALA A 464 -25.97 -22.00 18.73
C ALA A 464 -25.26 -22.55 19.95
N GLU A 465 -25.68 -23.73 20.40
CA GLU A 465 -24.94 -24.44 21.44
C GLU A 465 -23.53 -24.74 20.97
N GLY A 466 -22.55 -24.25 21.75
CA GLY A 466 -21.14 -24.55 21.54
C GLY A 466 -20.82 -26.00 21.81
N ILE A 467 -19.65 -26.43 21.35
CA ILE A 467 -19.11 -27.74 21.72
C ILE A 467 -18.83 -27.71 23.23
N PRO A 468 -19.37 -28.67 24.01
CA PRO A 468 -19.13 -28.74 25.45
C PRO A 468 -17.64 -28.79 25.78
N LEU A 469 -17.27 -28.23 26.94
CA LEU A 469 -15.89 -28.27 27.44
C LEU A 469 -15.49 -29.71 27.78
N ASP A 470 -14.36 -30.18 27.25
CA ASP A 470 -13.83 -31.51 27.57
C ASP A 470 -12.94 -31.47 28.82
N MET A 471 -13.59 -31.41 29.98
CA MET A 471 -12.90 -31.36 31.27
C MET A 471 -12.24 -32.70 31.65
N GLU A 472 -12.71 -33.82 31.09
CA GLU A 472 -12.16 -35.15 31.37
C GLU A 472 -10.75 -35.30 30.79
N HIS A 473 -10.53 -34.83 29.56
CA HIS A 473 -9.25 -34.96 28.86
C HIS A 473 -8.40 -33.69 28.90
N LEU A 474 -8.83 -32.63 29.61
CA LEU A 474 -8.19 -31.32 29.67
C LEU A 474 -6.67 -31.39 29.90
N ARG A 475 -6.21 -32.16 30.88
CA ARG A 475 -4.78 -32.32 31.20
C ARG A 475 -3.98 -32.96 30.06
N THR A 476 -4.60 -33.89 29.32
CA THR A 476 -3.99 -34.53 28.16
C THR A 476 -3.88 -33.54 27.01
N HIS A 477 -4.95 -32.80 26.72
CA HIS A 477 -4.94 -31.76 25.68
C HIS A 477 -3.93 -30.65 25.99
N GLN A 478 -3.90 -30.15 27.22
CA GLN A 478 -2.89 -29.18 27.68
C GLN A 478 -1.47 -29.66 27.39
N ARG A 479 -1.15 -30.93 27.68
CA ARG A 479 0.18 -31.49 27.37
C ARG A 479 0.46 -31.58 25.88
N VAL A 480 -0.52 -31.96 25.06
CA VAL A 480 -0.36 -32.03 23.60
C VAL A 480 -0.06 -30.65 23.01
N PHE A 481 -0.76 -29.61 23.47
CA PHE A 481 -0.57 -28.23 23.02
C PHE A 481 0.53 -27.45 23.78
N GLY A 482 1.32 -28.15 24.59
CA GLY A 482 2.50 -27.61 25.26
C GLY A 482 2.21 -26.62 26.39
N TYR A 483 1.04 -26.67 27.02
CA TYR A 483 0.72 -25.85 28.19
C TYR A 483 1.60 -26.27 29.37
N THR A 484 2.14 -25.26 30.05
CA THR A 484 2.93 -25.45 31.28
C THR A 484 2.19 -24.94 32.51
N LEU A 485 2.66 -25.33 33.70
CA LEU A 485 2.14 -24.74 34.95
C LEU A 485 2.41 -23.23 35.04
N GLU A 486 3.46 -22.75 34.38
CA GLU A 486 3.76 -21.32 34.30
C GLU A 486 2.72 -20.62 33.41
N ASP A 487 2.35 -21.20 32.26
CA ASP A 487 1.29 -20.66 31.40
C ASP A 487 -0.02 -20.50 32.18
N LEU A 488 -0.38 -21.49 33.00
CA LEU A 488 -1.61 -21.45 33.80
C LEU A 488 -1.53 -20.39 34.92
N LYS A 489 -0.45 -20.38 35.70
CA LYS A 489 -0.35 -19.56 36.92
C LYS A 489 0.11 -18.13 36.70
N ILE A 490 0.99 -17.92 35.73
CA ILE A 490 1.66 -16.63 35.48
C ILE A 490 0.98 -15.90 34.32
N LEU A 491 0.43 -16.63 33.33
CA LEU A 491 -0.23 -16.02 32.17
C LEU A 491 -1.76 -16.01 32.30
N LEU A 492 -2.39 -17.18 32.18
CA LEU A 492 -3.85 -17.28 32.07
C LEU A 492 -4.60 -16.84 33.33
N GLY A 493 -4.16 -17.27 34.52
CA GLY A 493 -4.80 -16.88 35.78
C GLY A 493 -4.83 -15.36 35.99
N PRO A 494 -3.68 -14.66 35.92
CA PRO A 494 -3.64 -13.20 36.03
C PRO A 494 -4.42 -12.46 34.95
N MET A 495 -4.39 -12.94 33.69
CA MET A 495 -5.19 -12.36 32.60
C MET A 495 -6.69 -12.43 32.90
N ALA A 496 -7.16 -13.59 33.38
CA ALA A 496 -8.56 -13.77 33.72
C ALA A 496 -8.99 -12.92 34.94
N ALA A 497 -8.13 -12.81 35.95
CA ALA A 497 -8.44 -12.05 37.17
C ALA A 497 -8.45 -10.53 36.97
N SER A 498 -7.52 -10.02 36.16
CA SER A 498 -7.29 -8.57 36.03
C SER A 498 -7.76 -7.97 34.71
N GLY A 499 -8.03 -8.80 33.69
CA GLY A 499 -8.30 -8.34 32.33
C GLY A 499 -7.07 -7.75 31.62
N LEU A 500 -5.87 -7.92 32.20
CA LEU A 500 -4.61 -7.37 31.69
C LEU A 500 -3.58 -8.48 31.50
N GLU A 501 -2.71 -8.33 30.50
CA GLU A 501 -1.54 -9.19 30.35
C GLU A 501 -0.63 -9.07 31.59
N PRO A 502 -0.08 -10.18 32.12
CA PRO A 502 0.81 -10.14 33.28
C PRO A 502 2.08 -9.33 32.99
N ILE A 503 2.48 -8.51 33.97
CA ILE A 503 3.72 -7.74 33.90
C ILE A 503 4.86 -8.52 34.55
N GLY A 504 5.96 -8.68 33.82
CA GLY A 504 7.21 -9.25 34.30
C GLY A 504 8.34 -8.21 34.43
N SER A 505 9.52 -8.67 34.85
CA SER A 505 10.75 -7.85 34.89
C SER A 505 11.98 -8.71 34.56
N MET A 506 13.15 -8.08 34.42
CA MET A 506 14.41 -8.69 33.94
C MET A 506 14.39 -9.04 32.45
N GLY A 507 15.57 -9.35 31.89
CA GLY A 507 15.70 -9.80 30.51
C GLY A 507 15.34 -11.28 30.34
N ASN A 508 14.99 -11.69 29.13
CA ASN A 508 14.79 -13.10 28.80
C ASN A 508 16.15 -13.82 28.71
N ASP A 509 16.45 -14.65 29.71
CA ASP A 509 17.68 -15.46 29.80
C ASP A 509 17.52 -16.89 29.25
N THR A 510 16.35 -17.21 28.69
CA THR A 510 16.11 -18.50 28.04
C THR A 510 16.84 -18.60 26.70
N PRO A 511 17.31 -19.80 26.30
CA PRO A 511 17.89 -20.00 24.97
C PRO A 511 16.90 -19.60 23.86
N LEU A 512 17.42 -19.14 22.72
CA LEU A 512 16.61 -19.00 21.51
C LEU A 512 15.89 -20.32 21.22
N ALA A 513 14.65 -20.26 20.71
CA ALA A 513 13.79 -21.43 20.53
C ALA A 513 14.48 -22.59 19.79
N VAL A 514 15.28 -22.27 18.76
CA VAL A 514 16.06 -23.26 17.97
C VAL A 514 17.18 -23.95 18.76
N LEU A 515 17.67 -23.34 19.85
CA LEU A 515 18.71 -23.86 20.73
C LEU A 515 18.14 -24.49 22.01
N SER A 516 16.81 -24.43 22.21
CA SER A 516 16.16 -24.95 23.39
C SER A 516 16.26 -26.48 23.43
N ALA A 517 16.59 -27.02 24.61
CA ALA A 517 16.53 -28.46 24.85
C ALA A 517 15.08 -28.96 25.13
N ARG A 518 14.11 -28.04 25.22
CA ARG A 518 12.69 -28.34 25.42
C ARG A 518 11.91 -28.08 24.14
N PRO A 519 10.80 -28.81 23.89
CA PRO A 519 9.88 -28.48 22.80
C PRO A 519 9.44 -27.02 22.90
N GLN A 520 9.40 -26.33 21.76
CA GLN A 520 8.96 -24.94 21.65
C GLN A 520 7.80 -24.86 20.67
N LEU A 521 6.86 -23.96 20.93
CA LEU A 521 5.81 -23.68 19.95
C LEU A 521 6.38 -22.96 18.74
N LEU A 522 5.68 -23.06 17.62
CA LEU A 522 6.10 -22.40 16.39
C LEU A 522 6.15 -20.87 16.56
N TYR A 523 5.27 -20.31 17.38
CA TYR A 523 5.24 -18.89 17.72
C TYR A 523 6.60 -18.37 18.25
N SER A 524 7.32 -19.16 19.05
CA SER A 524 8.58 -18.75 19.69
C SER A 524 9.72 -18.49 18.70
N TYR A 525 9.61 -18.99 17.47
CA TYR A 525 10.58 -18.78 16.39
C TYR A 525 10.37 -17.44 15.67
N PHE A 526 9.22 -16.80 15.85
CA PHE A 526 8.94 -15.48 15.30
C PHE A 526 9.25 -14.42 16.36
N LYS A 527 9.59 -13.22 15.89
CA LYS A 527 9.83 -12.06 16.72
C LYS A 527 8.99 -10.92 16.18
N GLN A 528 8.32 -10.22 17.09
CA GLN A 528 7.54 -9.04 16.73
C GLN A 528 8.50 -7.97 16.23
N LEU A 529 8.20 -7.43 15.07
CA LEU A 529 8.89 -6.23 14.58
C LEU A 529 8.35 -5.03 15.35
N PHE A 530 9.21 -4.05 15.58
CA PHE A 530 8.83 -2.78 16.18
C PHE A 530 9.46 -1.64 15.40
N ALA A 531 8.78 -0.51 15.40
CA ALA A 531 9.24 0.70 14.76
C ALA A 531 10.34 1.37 15.59
N GLN A 532 11.41 1.79 14.93
CA GLN A 532 12.49 2.54 15.57
C GLN A 532 13.04 3.58 14.59
N VAL A 533 13.04 4.85 15.01
CA VAL A 533 13.52 6.02 14.25
C VAL A 533 12.69 6.36 13.00
N THR A 534 12.46 5.40 12.10
CA THR A 534 11.83 5.62 10.78
C THR A 534 10.36 6.04 10.90
N ASN A 535 9.63 5.37 11.78
CA ASN A 535 8.28 5.73 12.20
C ASN A 535 8.11 5.62 13.74
N PRO A 536 7.22 6.41 14.35
CA PRO A 536 6.92 6.30 15.77
C PRO A 536 5.94 5.14 16.06
N PRO A 537 6.05 4.48 17.22
CA PRO A 537 4.97 3.65 17.74
C PRO A 537 3.79 4.52 18.21
N LEU A 538 2.61 3.92 18.29
CA LEU A 538 1.40 4.54 18.80
C LEU A 538 1.15 4.16 20.27
N ASP A 539 0.58 5.07 21.06
CA ASP A 539 0.10 4.77 22.41
C ASP A 539 -1.32 4.17 22.33
N ALA A 540 -1.41 2.84 22.36
CA ALA A 540 -2.68 2.12 22.22
C ALA A 540 -3.71 2.41 23.32
N ILE A 541 -3.31 3.04 24.44
CA ILE A 541 -4.21 3.40 25.55
C ILE A 541 -4.68 4.85 25.40
N ARG A 542 -3.75 5.78 25.15
CA ARG A 542 -4.07 7.22 25.09
C ARG A 542 -4.65 7.64 23.74
N GLU A 543 -4.31 6.90 22.69
CA GLU A 543 -4.72 7.17 21.32
C GLU A 543 -5.68 6.08 20.80
N GLU A 544 -6.36 5.36 21.70
CA GLU A 544 -7.27 4.25 21.36
C GLU A 544 -8.29 4.61 20.27
N ILE A 545 -8.77 5.87 20.25
CA ILE A 545 -9.75 6.39 19.29
C ILE A 545 -9.33 6.25 17.80
N VAL A 546 -8.02 6.15 17.52
CA VAL A 546 -7.50 5.99 16.15
C VAL A 546 -7.21 4.54 15.77
N THR A 547 -7.38 3.62 16.72
CA THR A 547 -7.20 2.18 16.56
C THR A 547 -8.55 1.46 16.45
N SER A 548 -8.56 0.27 15.86
CA SER A 548 -9.75 -0.58 15.79
C SER A 548 -9.36 -2.04 15.68
N LEU A 549 -10.12 -2.91 16.34
CA LEU A 549 -10.04 -4.37 16.19
C LEU A 549 -11.17 -4.93 15.32
N VAL A 550 -12.07 -4.06 14.84
CA VAL A 550 -13.18 -4.47 13.98
C VAL A 550 -12.63 -5.00 12.67
N THR A 551 -13.15 -6.14 12.25
CA THR A 551 -12.77 -6.80 11.00
C THR A 551 -13.99 -7.40 10.32
N THR A 552 -13.86 -7.70 9.03
CA THR A 552 -14.88 -8.37 8.25
C THR A 552 -14.35 -9.68 7.67
N ILE A 553 -15.22 -10.68 7.56
CA ILE A 553 -14.88 -12.02 7.10
C ILE A 553 -15.91 -12.44 6.05
N GLY A 554 -15.43 -12.86 4.89
CA GLY A 554 -16.27 -13.33 3.79
C GLY A 554 -15.53 -13.28 2.47
N GLY A 555 -16.26 -13.41 1.38
CA GLY A 555 -15.73 -13.09 0.06
C GLY A 555 -15.71 -11.59 -0.19
N GLU A 556 -14.68 -11.12 -0.88
CA GLU A 556 -14.58 -9.79 -1.47
C GLU A 556 -15.13 -9.82 -2.91
N GLU A 557 -15.67 -8.68 -3.34
CA GLU A 557 -16.05 -8.44 -4.74
C GLU A 557 -14.89 -7.71 -5.47
N ASP A 558 -15.12 -7.19 -6.68
CA ASP A 558 -14.11 -6.41 -7.38
C ASP A 558 -13.72 -5.13 -6.63
N LEU A 559 -12.57 -4.53 -6.97
CA LEU A 559 -12.07 -3.37 -6.25
C LEU A 559 -12.63 -2.05 -6.78
N PHE A 560 -13.24 -2.01 -7.96
CA PHE A 560 -13.47 -0.78 -8.72
C PHE A 560 -14.89 -0.26 -8.61
N ASP A 561 -15.88 -1.15 -8.57
CA ASP A 561 -17.29 -0.79 -8.47
C ASP A 561 -17.74 -0.50 -7.03
N GLU A 562 -18.95 0.04 -6.90
CA GLU A 562 -19.61 0.31 -5.63
C GLU A 562 -21.02 -0.29 -5.66
N THR A 563 -21.21 -1.43 -4.99
CA THR A 563 -22.48 -2.17 -4.98
C THR A 563 -22.79 -2.71 -3.57
N PRO A 564 -24.07 -2.98 -3.24
CA PRO A 564 -24.43 -3.55 -1.94
C PRO A 564 -23.69 -4.85 -1.61
N ALA A 565 -23.34 -5.65 -2.63
CA ALA A 565 -22.68 -6.94 -2.45
C ALA A 565 -21.30 -6.82 -1.79
N HIS A 566 -20.58 -5.71 -1.96
CA HIS A 566 -19.25 -5.50 -1.39
C HIS A 566 -19.25 -5.52 0.15
N CYS A 567 -20.36 -5.12 0.77
CA CYS A 567 -20.49 -5.14 2.23
C CYS A 567 -21.24 -6.39 2.75
N HIS A 568 -21.53 -7.37 1.89
CA HIS A 568 -22.13 -8.65 2.29
C HIS A 568 -21.09 -9.59 2.93
N GLN A 569 -20.57 -9.17 4.08
CA GLN A 569 -19.55 -9.85 4.86
C GLN A 569 -20.01 -10.00 6.31
N LEU A 570 -19.43 -10.94 7.06
CA LEU A 570 -19.63 -11.07 8.49
C LEU A 570 -18.72 -10.09 9.23
N ARG A 571 -19.30 -9.12 9.93
CA ARG A 571 -18.59 -8.17 10.78
C ARG A 571 -18.32 -8.79 12.16
N LEU A 572 -17.07 -8.70 12.60
CA LEU A 572 -16.62 -9.03 13.93
C LEU A 572 -16.18 -7.76 14.66
N GLU A 573 -16.74 -7.50 15.84
CA GLU A 573 -16.30 -6.38 16.68
C GLU A 573 -14.89 -6.61 17.27
N GLN A 574 -14.53 -7.89 17.47
CA GLN A 574 -13.19 -8.30 17.84
C GLN A 574 -12.84 -9.65 17.19
N PRO A 575 -11.56 -9.91 16.89
CA PRO A 575 -11.16 -11.13 16.19
C PRO A 575 -10.92 -12.32 17.13
N ILE A 576 -11.11 -12.17 18.44
CA ILE A 576 -11.05 -13.28 19.41
C ILE A 576 -12.47 -13.75 19.69
N LEU A 577 -12.77 -14.99 19.31
CA LEU A 577 -14.12 -15.56 19.31
C LEU A 577 -14.33 -16.47 20.52
N THR A 578 -15.49 -16.38 21.16
CA THR A 578 -15.92 -17.38 22.15
C THR A 578 -16.35 -18.68 21.48
N ASN A 579 -16.50 -19.76 22.26
CA ASN A 579 -17.02 -21.03 21.74
C ASN A 579 -18.45 -20.88 21.19
N GLY A 580 -19.25 -20.00 21.79
CA GLY A 580 -20.60 -19.66 21.31
C GLY A 580 -20.55 -18.93 19.98
N ASP A 581 -19.68 -17.91 19.86
CA ASP A 581 -19.51 -17.15 18.62
C ASP A 581 -19.12 -18.05 17.45
N LEU A 582 -18.13 -18.93 17.65
CA LEU A 582 -17.71 -19.87 16.61
C LEU A 582 -18.83 -20.86 16.25
N ALA A 583 -19.64 -21.28 17.22
CA ALA A 583 -20.78 -22.16 16.97
C ALA A 583 -21.86 -21.50 16.10
N LYS A 584 -22.12 -20.20 16.32
CA LYS A 584 -23.01 -19.39 15.46
C LYS A 584 -22.47 -19.37 14.03
N ILE A 585 -21.19 -19.05 13.87
CA ILE A 585 -20.54 -18.96 12.55
C ILE A 585 -20.52 -20.33 11.84
N ARG A 586 -20.27 -21.42 12.57
CA ARG A 586 -20.22 -22.77 11.99
C ARG A 586 -21.56 -23.20 11.36
N LYS A 587 -22.68 -22.68 11.86
CA LYS A 587 -24.02 -22.95 11.32
C LYS A 587 -24.46 -21.95 10.24
N LEU A 588 -23.59 -21.02 9.85
CA LEU A 588 -23.91 -20.00 8.86
C LEU A 588 -24.09 -20.63 7.48
N ASP A 589 -25.30 -20.50 6.94
CA ASP A 589 -25.69 -20.92 5.59
C ASP A 589 -26.70 -19.92 5.01
N GLN A 590 -26.26 -18.67 4.82
CA GLN A 590 -27.10 -17.58 4.33
C GLN A 590 -26.48 -16.92 3.09
N GLY A 591 -27.06 -17.16 1.92
CA GLY A 591 -26.60 -16.55 0.67
C GLY A 591 -25.15 -16.93 0.33
N LYS A 592 -24.29 -15.93 0.15
CA LYS A 592 -22.85 -16.15 -0.11
C LYS A 592 -22.04 -16.36 1.17
N LEU A 593 -22.64 -16.24 2.36
CA LEU A 593 -21.97 -16.42 3.65
C LEU A 593 -22.24 -17.84 4.18
N ARG A 594 -21.29 -18.73 3.89
CA ARG A 594 -21.35 -20.16 4.23
C ARG A 594 -20.05 -20.60 4.86
N ALA A 595 -20.15 -21.31 5.99
CA ALA A 595 -18.99 -21.80 6.72
C ALA A 595 -18.75 -23.30 6.53
N CYS A 596 -17.50 -23.73 6.47
CA CYS A 596 -17.13 -25.14 6.60
C CYS A 596 -15.94 -25.32 7.55
N THR A 597 -15.88 -26.47 8.22
CA THR A 597 -14.75 -26.84 9.07
C THR A 597 -13.80 -27.79 8.33
N ILE A 598 -12.52 -27.46 8.33
CA ILE A 598 -11.42 -28.26 7.79
C ILE A 598 -10.58 -28.74 8.97
N SER A 599 -10.44 -30.05 9.11
CA SER A 599 -9.62 -30.62 10.18
C SER A 599 -8.14 -30.38 9.91
N THR A 600 -7.42 -29.89 10.91
CA THR A 600 -5.96 -29.71 10.88
C THR A 600 -5.24 -30.84 11.63
N LEU A 601 -5.85 -32.04 11.71
CA LEU A 601 -5.25 -33.22 12.34
C LEU A 601 -4.51 -34.11 11.33
N PHE A 602 -3.45 -34.77 11.79
CA PHE A 602 -2.67 -35.74 11.01
C PHE A 602 -2.36 -37.02 11.80
N GLU A 603 -2.16 -38.13 11.09
CA GLU A 603 -1.88 -39.44 11.70
C GLU A 603 -0.48 -39.49 12.34
N VAL A 604 -0.44 -39.81 13.64
CA VAL A 604 0.81 -39.91 14.42
C VAL A 604 1.73 -41.01 13.87
N SER A 605 1.15 -42.12 13.39
CA SER A 605 1.89 -43.28 12.88
C SER A 605 2.75 -42.98 11.63
N LYS A 606 2.47 -41.87 10.94
CA LYS A 606 3.17 -41.45 9.70
C LYS A 606 4.24 -40.38 9.94
N ASP A 607 4.43 -39.93 11.18
CA ASP A 607 5.45 -38.94 11.58
C ASP A 607 5.44 -37.69 10.65
N GLY A 608 6.61 -37.08 10.36
CA GLY A 608 6.72 -35.91 9.49
C GLY A 608 6.16 -36.09 8.07
N SER A 609 6.09 -37.31 7.55
CA SER A 609 5.42 -37.58 6.27
C SER A 609 3.90 -37.40 6.36
N GLY A 610 3.31 -37.75 7.52
CA GLY A 610 1.91 -37.50 7.84
C GLY A 610 1.60 -36.01 7.92
N LEU A 611 2.46 -35.23 8.57
CA LEU A 611 2.34 -33.77 8.62
C LEU A 611 2.35 -33.15 7.22
N LYS A 612 3.31 -33.54 6.37
CA LYS A 612 3.38 -33.05 4.99
C LYS A 612 2.12 -33.39 4.19
N ALA A 613 1.68 -34.65 4.25
CA ALA A 613 0.47 -35.09 3.56
C ALA A 613 -0.79 -34.35 4.05
N ALA A 614 -0.87 -34.07 5.36
CA ALA A 614 -1.97 -33.31 5.92
C ALA A 614 -1.94 -31.84 5.50
N MET A 615 -0.77 -31.22 5.37
CA MET A 615 -0.63 -29.88 4.79
C MET A 615 -1.12 -29.83 3.34
N ASP A 616 -0.80 -30.85 2.54
CA ASP A 616 -1.30 -30.94 1.16
C ASP A 616 -2.82 -31.20 1.12
N ARG A 617 -3.34 -32.02 2.05
CA ARG A 617 -4.77 -32.26 2.22
C ARG A 617 -5.54 -30.98 2.54
N ILE A 618 -5.15 -30.24 3.58
CA ILE A 618 -5.91 -29.04 4.00
C ILE A 618 -5.89 -27.95 2.92
N ARG A 619 -4.81 -27.85 2.12
CA ARG A 619 -4.75 -26.95 0.95
C ARG A 619 -5.78 -27.36 -0.10
N ALA A 620 -5.83 -28.64 -0.46
CA ALA A 620 -6.78 -29.16 -1.42
C ALA A 620 -8.25 -29.04 -0.94
N GLU A 621 -8.49 -29.33 0.34
CA GLU A 621 -9.81 -29.17 0.98
C GLU A 621 -10.25 -27.70 1.00
N ALA A 622 -9.34 -26.76 1.28
CA ALA A 622 -9.63 -25.32 1.23
C ALA A 622 -10.01 -24.88 -0.20
N SER A 623 -9.24 -25.27 -1.21
CA SER A 623 -9.57 -24.97 -2.61
C SER A 623 -10.90 -25.60 -3.05
N ALA A 624 -11.19 -26.82 -2.59
CA ALA A 624 -12.46 -27.48 -2.87
C ALA A 624 -13.65 -26.79 -2.17
N ALA A 625 -13.46 -26.34 -0.93
CA ALA A 625 -14.47 -25.62 -0.17
C ALA A 625 -14.86 -24.31 -0.86
N ILE A 626 -13.89 -23.52 -1.31
CA ILE A 626 -14.15 -22.27 -2.05
C ILE A 626 -14.92 -22.58 -3.35
N LYS A 627 -14.51 -23.60 -4.11
CA LYS A 627 -15.24 -24.05 -5.32
C LYS A 627 -16.69 -24.49 -5.02
N ASN A 628 -16.95 -25.00 -3.82
CA ASN A 628 -18.28 -25.39 -3.36
C ASN A 628 -19.09 -24.21 -2.76
N GLY A 629 -18.57 -22.98 -2.84
CA GLY A 629 -19.25 -21.76 -2.41
C GLY A 629 -19.15 -21.48 -0.91
N TYR A 630 -18.16 -22.04 -0.21
CA TYR A 630 -17.88 -21.66 1.18
C TYR A 630 -17.00 -20.42 1.23
N SER A 631 -17.47 -19.38 1.89
CA SER A 631 -16.76 -18.10 2.05
C SER A 631 -16.14 -17.93 3.44
N ILE A 632 -16.35 -18.89 4.36
CA ILE A 632 -15.69 -18.91 5.67
C ILE A 632 -15.11 -20.31 5.90
N LEU A 633 -13.79 -20.42 6.03
CA LEU A 633 -13.10 -21.68 6.30
C LEU A 633 -12.61 -21.70 7.75
N ILE A 634 -13.13 -22.63 8.56
CA ILE A 634 -12.73 -22.84 9.95
C ILE A 634 -11.67 -23.94 9.97
N LEU A 635 -10.41 -23.59 10.18
CA LEU A 635 -9.31 -24.53 10.41
C LEU A 635 -9.36 -24.98 11.87
N SER A 636 -9.63 -26.27 12.11
CA SER A 636 -9.86 -26.79 13.46
C SER A 636 -8.96 -27.95 13.82
N ASP A 637 -8.29 -27.81 14.96
CA ASP A 637 -7.53 -28.91 15.58
C ASP A 637 -8.35 -29.73 16.59
N ARG A 638 -9.66 -29.50 16.71
CA ARG A 638 -10.52 -30.34 17.58
C ARG A 638 -10.55 -31.78 17.10
N GLY A 639 -10.59 -32.71 18.05
CA GLY A 639 -10.56 -34.16 17.80
C GLY A 639 -9.16 -34.78 17.93
N VAL A 640 -8.20 -34.06 18.53
CA VAL A 640 -6.91 -34.62 18.93
C VAL A 640 -7.13 -35.92 19.69
N SER A 641 -6.33 -36.93 19.36
CA SER A 641 -6.36 -38.22 20.02
C SER A 641 -4.98 -38.86 20.02
N LYS A 642 -4.86 -40.06 20.59
CA LYS A 642 -3.62 -40.86 20.54
C LYS A 642 -3.16 -41.16 19.10
N ASP A 643 -4.09 -41.19 18.14
CA ASP A 643 -3.83 -41.58 16.75
C ASP A 643 -3.71 -40.36 15.83
N LEU A 644 -4.25 -39.20 16.26
CA LEU A 644 -4.33 -37.96 15.48
C LEU A 644 -3.71 -36.78 16.25
N ALA A 645 -2.60 -36.26 15.75
CA ALA A 645 -1.94 -35.07 16.29
C ALA A 645 -2.37 -33.79 15.55
N PRO A 646 -2.34 -32.63 16.22
CA PRO A 646 -2.65 -31.35 15.58
C PRO A 646 -1.47 -30.82 14.77
N ILE A 647 -1.74 -30.31 13.57
CA ILE A 647 -0.80 -29.44 12.85
C ILE A 647 -0.70 -28.14 13.66
N PRO A 648 0.51 -27.58 13.92
CA PRO A 648 0.64 -26.29 14.59
C PRO A 648 -0.23 -25.22 13.93
N ALA A 649 -1.04 -24.51 14.72
CA ALA A 649 -2.12 -23.69 14.19
C ALA A 649 -1.62 -22.59 13.25
N LEU A 650 -0.48 -21.97 13.59
CA LEU A 650 0.19 -20.99 12.75
C LEU A 650 0.64 -21.57 11.41
N LEU A 651 1.12 -22.82 11.38
CA LEU A 651 1.54 -23.50 10.15
C LEU A 651 0.34 -23.84 9.26
N ALA A 652 -0.75 -24.35 9.85
CA ALA A 652 -1.97 -24.64 9.13
C ALA A 652 -2.56 -23.37 8.49
N CYS A 653 -2.74 -22.31 9.28
CA CYS A 653 -3.27 -21.03 8.83
C CYS A 653 -2.42 -20.41 7.73
N SER A 654 -1.12 -20.21 7.97
CA SER A 654 -0.20 -19.62 7.00
C SER A 654 -0.09 -20.45 5.73
N GLY A 655 -0.06 -21.78 5.85
CA GLY A 655 0.07 -22.71 4.74
C GLY A 655 -1.14 -22.71 3.80
N VAL A 656 -2.36 -22.57 4.35
CA VAL A 656 -3.60 -22.40 3.58
C VAL A 656 -3.67 -20.99 3.00
N HIS A 657 -3.42 -19.95 3.81
CA HIS A 657 -3.42 -18.56 3.38
C HIS A 657 -2.53 -18.33 2.15
N GLN A 658 -1.28 -18.77 2.21
CA GLN A 658 -0.31 -18.62 1.12
C GLN A 658 -0.64 -19.49 -0.10
N HIS A 659 -1.28 -20.64 0.11
CA HIS A 659 -1.77 -21.49 -0.99
C HIS A 659 -2.88 -20.78 -1.78
N LEU A 660 -3.86 -20.22 -1.08
CA LEU A 660 -4.97 -19.48 -1.69
C LEU A 660 -4.52 -18.20 -2.40
N ILE A 661 -3.48 -17.52 -1.88
CA ILE A 661 -2.86 -16.38 -2.60
C ILE A 661 -2.26 -16.85 -3.92
N ARG A 662 -1.52 -17.97 -3.93
CA ARG A 662 -0.91 -18.50 -5.16
C ARG A 662 -1.95 -18.98 -6.18
N GLU A 663 -3.09 -19.49 -5.72
CA GLU A 663 -4.20 -19.88 -6.59
C GLU A 663 -5.09 -18.69 -7.02
N GLY A 664 -4.91 -17.51 -6.42
CA GLY A 664 -5.73 -16.34 -6.73
C GLY A 664 -7.16 -16.41 -6.19
N THR A 665 -7.39 -17.21 -5.15
CA THR A 665 -8.71 -17.46 -4.53
C THR A 665 -8.80 -16.96 -3.08
N ARG A 666 -7.73 -16.36 -2.54
CA ARG A 666 -7.68 -15.89 -1.14
C ARG A 666 -8.78 -14.88 -0.81
N THR A 667 -9.13 -13.98 -1.72
CA THR A 667 -10.17 -12.96 -1.54
C THR A 667 -11.59 -13.53 -1.52
N GLN A 668 -11.78 -14.79 -1.92
CA GLN A 668 -13.11 -15.41 -1.98
C GLN A 668 -13.57 -16.02 -0.65
N CYS A 669 -12.72 -16.00 0.38
CA CYS A 669 -13.07 -16.51 1.69
C CYS A 669 -12.36 -15.78 2.84
N GLY A 670 -12.87 -15.92 4.06
CA GLY A 670 -12.15 -15.61 5.27
C GLY A 670 -11.70 -16.88 6.00
N LEU A 671 -10.59 -16.79 6.74
CA LEU A 671 -10.04 -17.91 7.52
C LEU A 671 -10.29 -17.70 9.00
N LEU A 672 -10.87 -18.69 9.67
CA LEU A 672 -11.01 -18.75 11.11
C LEU A 672 -10.15 -19.89 11.66
N VAL A 673 -9.57 -19.72 12.84
CA VAL A 673 -8.75 -20.74 13.49
C VAL A 673 -9.40 -21.16 14.80
N GLU A 674 -9.83 -22.42 14.90
CA GLU A 674 -10.24 -23.07 16.14
C GLU A 674 -9.07 -23.92 16.64
N SER A 675 -8.42 -23.48 17.72
CA SER A 675 -7.20 -24.15 18.16
C SER A 675 -7.02 -24.21 19.67
N GLY A 676 -6.39 -25.30 20.12
CA GLY A 676 -5.93 -25.45 21.49
C GLY A 676 -4.63 -24.72 21.79
N GLU A 677 -3.84 -24.32 20.77
CA GLU A 677 -2.50 -23.73 20.93
C GLU A 677 -2.47 -22.26 21.45
N PRO A 678 -3.31 -21.33 20.94
CA PRO A 678 -3.23 -19.90 21.25
C PRO A 678 -3.68 -19.57 22.67
N ARG A 679 -2.87 -18.78 23.37
CA ARG A 679 -3.10 -18.39 24.79
C ARG A 679 -2.35 -17.12 25.23
N GLU A 680 -1.42 -16.63 24.40
CA GLU A 680 -0.66 -15.40 24.63
C GLU A 680 -0.99 -14.37 23.54
N VAL A 681 -0.89 -13.09 23.85
CA VAL A 681 -1.12 -11.99 22.89
C VAL A 681 -0.29 -12.19 21.61
N HIS A 682 0.95 -12.65 21.75
CA HIS A 682 1.84 -12.93 20.62
C HIS A 682 1.30 -14.04 19.67
N HIS A 683 0.62 -15.05 20.21
CA HIS A 683 0.06 -16.14 19.41
C HIS A 683 -1.07 -15.62 18.51
N PHE A 684 -1.95 -14.79 19.06
CA PHE A 684 -3.03 -14.15 18.31
C PHE A 684 -2.49 -13.19 17.25
N ALA A 685 -1.52 -12.33 17.61
CA ALA A 685 -0.89 -11.40 16.68
C ALA A 685 -0.28 -12.10 15.45
N LEU A 686 0.41 -13.24 15.66
CA LEU A 686 0.94 -14.03 14.56
C LEU A 686 -0.15 -14.69 13.73
N LEU A 687 -1.19 -15.25 14.34
CA LEU A 687 -2.29 -15.84 13.57
C LEU A 687 -2.98 -14.80 12.66
N PHE A 688 -3.25 -13.61 13.17
CA PHE A 688 -3.80 -12.51 12.37
C PHE A 688 -2.84 -12.06 11.27
N GLY A 689 -1.57 -11.81 11.62
CA GLY A 689 -0.54 -11.39 10.66
C GLY A 689 -0.25 -12.41 9.55
N TYR A 690 -0.60 -13.69 9.76
CA TYR A 690 -0.44 -14.77 8.77
C TYR A 690 -1.76 -15.26 8.17
N GLY A 691 -2.85 -14.50 8.32
CA GLY A 691 -4.03 -14.61 7.48
C GLY A 691 -5.34 -15.01 8.15
N ALA A 692 -5.36 -15.23 9.46
CA ALA A 692 -6.60 -15.47 10.20
C ALA A 692 -7.42 -14.18 10.33
N GLY A 693 -8.71 -14.23 10.01
CA GLY A 693 -9.68 -13.16 10.30
C GLY A 693 -10.25 -13.24 11.72
N GLY A 694 -10.14 -14.41 12.37
CA GLY A 694 -10.58 -14.60 13.75
C GLY A 694 -10.05 -15.90 14.34
N VAL A 695 -9.93 -15.95 15.67
CA VAL A 695 -9.35 -17.08 16.41
C VAL A 695 -10.26 -17.44 17.59
N ASN A 696 -10.61 -18.72 17.70
CA ASN A 696 -11.26 -19.31 18.87
C ASN A 696 -10.24 -20.17 19.66
N PRO A 697 -9.73 -19.69 20.80
CA PRO A 697 -8.78 -20.41 21.64
C PRO A 697 -9.49 -21.37 22.61
N TYR A 698 -10.14 -22.42 22.10
CA TYR A 698 -11.06 -23.22 22.92
C TYR A 698 -10.42 -23.84 24.16
N LEU A 699 -9.18 -24.32 24.07
CA LEU A 699 -8.49 -24.98 25.18
C LEU A 699 -8.08 -23.97 26.26
N ALA A 700 -7.83 -22.72 25.89
CA ALA A 700 -7.62 -21.65 26.86
C ALA A 700 -8.90 -21.40 27.67
N TYR A 701 -10.07 -21.38 27.03
CA TYR A 701 -11.36 -21.28 27.74
C TYR A 701 -11.65 -22.48 28.64
N GLU A 702 -11.38 -23.71 28.18
CA GLU A 702 -11.50 -24.94 28.99
C GLU A 702 -10.57 -24.89 30.22
N THR A 703 -9.34 -24.41 30.02
CA THR A 703 -8.36 -24.22 31.10
C THR A 703 -8.82 -23.15 32.10
N LEU A 704 -9.38 -22.03 31.62
CA LEU A 704 -9.91 -20.97 32.47
C LEU A 704 -11.12 -21.45 33.28
N ALA A 705 -12.00 -22.25 32.68
CA ALA A 705 -13.13 -22.84 33.40
C ALA A 705 -12.66 -23.68 34.59
N GLU A 706 -11.62 -24.49 34.42
CA GLU A 706 -11.01 -25.25 35.52
C GLU A 706 -10.41 -24.35 36.60
N ILE A 707 -9.68 -23.29 36.21
CA ILE A 707 -9.08 -22.32 37.14
C ILE A 707 -10.17 -21.65 38.00
N CYS A 708 -11.29 -21.30 37.39
CA CYS A 708 -12.47 -20.75 38.09
C CYS A 708 -13.12 -21.79 39.02
N GLU A 709 -13.30 -23.03 38.58
CA GLU A 709 -13.84 -24.12 39.43
C GLU A 709 -12.95 -24.40 40.65
N MET A 710 -11.63 -24.23 40.51
CA MET A 710 -10.67 -24.35 41.60
C MET A 710 -10.66 -23.15 42.56
N GLY A 711 -11.39 -22.07 42.26
CA GLY A 711 -11.45 -20.85 43.07
C GLY A 711 -10.15 -20.04 43.10
N VAL A 712 -9.32 -20.17 42.06
CA VAL A 712 -8.04 -19.44 41.92
C VAL A 712 -8.24 -18.03 41.36
N VAL A 713 -9.32 -17.82 40.60
CA VAL A 713 -9.76 -16.55 40.02
C VAL A 713 -11.23 -16.32 40.34
#